data_AF-A0A927A782-F1
#
_entry.id   AF-A0A927A782-F1
#
_cell.length_a   1.000
_cell.length_b   1.000
_cell.length_c   1.000
_cell.angle_alpha   90.00
_cell.angle_beta   90.00
_cell.angle_gamma   90.00
#
_symmetry.space_group_name_H-M   'P 1'
#
loop_
_entity.id
_entity.type
_entity.pdbx_description
1 polymer ?
#
loop_
_entity_poly.entity_id
_entity_poly.type
_entity_poly.pdbx_seq_one_letter_code
_entity_poly.pdbx_strand_id
1 'polypeptide(L)'
;MQEDFRLIVDLVSVLAVAACGGLLASLLKQPVLLGYLIGGMIVGPTGLGLIKEVVQVETLAQFGVAFLLFALGVEFSFAELKKVKAIALGGGGLQIILTILITVVVCGVTGAWGTLPAKGVFLGSILSLSSTAVVLKCLMESNETETPHGQVMLGILVVQDLALGLMIAVLPALHEPPEVIGVAVLTALLWIAVFAAGAIAASIWLIPPLLRMLARTESRELFLLGVVTLCLGIALLTEHLGLSIEMGAFVAGLMISEVEYADQTLTYVEPLRDIFASLFFAAIGMLIDPVFLWNNLELILGLVALVFVGKFLIITPLVKLFRYPWKTALIAGLGLAQIGEFSFVLASEGQALGLVSRRIYLLTLGTTAVTLMLTPFVLRLVPFLFNLAESMPWLKPYLDGEGQPQDASEDVPLKDHVVVCGYGRVGKNLVKLLQLHQIPVVVIDQSEARIQQLREAEIAYVYGNGVSFHVLETAGVNHAKGMAIALPDPMSIRLCLKRALELCPELNLVVRATQDKNIEVLYQLGAREVVQPEFEASLEMATYLLTDLGLSTEVVQREMQQIRNDHYLDLRPERSASEVSRYLQQVTRDLNRRWYALPADSPLIGMSLEEADMRYLTGTSLMAIRRANGEEIDYPNNQTKLEAGDRLLVVGAAEELAALAEFAQGQVAVPGENSACQWIAVKADCPILGKILADLAISEQYGVKVQAMRRDGKFIRFPNGSMDLRDGDQVLLCGSLASLNQLQQLFAASCKVPLVIPLGKAGEAEALKEFLPVENPWE
;
A
#
# COMPACT_ATOMS: atom_id res chain seq x y z
N MET A 1 -28.25 1.65 49.70
CA MET A 1 -28.18 2.93 48.97
C MET A 1 -26.82 3.64 49.08
N GLN A 2 -25.92 3.30 50.02
CA GLN A 2 -24.57 3.92 50.09
C GLN A 2 -23.48 3.19 49.28
N GLU A 3 -23.71 1.95 48.83
CA GLU A 3 -22.73 1.20 48.02
C GLU A 3 -22.80 1.54 46.52
N ASP A 4 -23.96 1.95 45.99
CA ASP A 4 -24.14 2.20 44.54
C ASP A 4 -23.43 3.46 44.02
N PHE A 5 -23.27 4.51 44.85
CA PHE A 5 -22.62 5.75 44.40
C PHE A 5 -21.13 5.54 44.09
N ARG A 6 -20.45 4.65 44.83
CA ARG A 6 -19.04 4.35 44.60
C ARG A 6 -18.83 3.61 43.28
N LEU A 7 -19.68 2.63 42.99
CA LEU A 7 -19.64 1.93 41.71
C LEU A 7 -19.83 2.89 40.53
N ILE A 8 -20.74 3.86 40.64
CA ILE A 8 -20.95 4.88 39.60
C ILE A 8 -19.68 5.73 39.41
N VAL A 9 -19.07 6.20 40.51
CA VAL A 9 -17.82 6.99 40.45
C VAL A 9 -16.69 6.18 39.83
N ASP A 10 -16.56 4.90 40.21
CA ASP A 10 -15.54 4.00 39.68
C ASP A 10 -15.75 3.78 38.18
N LEU A 11 -16.97 3.49 37.74
CA LEU A 11 -17.32 3.29 36.33
C LEU A 11 -17.05 4.56 35.49
N VAL A 12 -17.47 5.73 35.97
CA VAL A 12 -17.23 7.00 35.30
C VAL A 12 -15.73 7.29 35.22
N SER A 13 -14.98 7.01 36.29
CA SER A 13 -13.53 7.22 36.33
C SER A 13 -12.81 6.32 35.33
N VAL A 14 -13.18 5.04 35.28
CA VAL A 14 -12.63 4.06 34.33
C VAL A 14 -12.90 4.49 32.88
N LEU A 15 -14.15 4.84 32.56
CA LEU A 15 -14.51 5.30 31.21
C LEU A 15 -13.84 6.63 30.84
N ALA A 16 -13.75 7.58 31.77
CA ALA A 16 -13.09 8.87 31.52
C ALA A 16 -11.60 8.69 31.22
N VAL A 17 -10.92 7.84 31.98
CA VAL A 17 -9.49 7.58 31.73
C VAL A 17 -9.28 6.70 30.50
N ALA A 18 -10.17 5.75 30.21
CA ALA A 18 -10.15 5.04 28.94
C ALA A 18 -10.31 6.00 27.76
N ALA A 19 -11.25 6.94 27.81
CA ALA A 19 -11.43 7.95 26.76
C ALA A 19 -10.19 8.85 26.60
N CYS A 20 -9.61 9.36 27.70
CA CYS A 20 -8.38 10.14 27.66
C CYS A 20 -7.19 9.34 27.12
N GLY A 21 -7.02 8.10 27.59
CA GLY A 21 -5.96 7.20 27.13
C GLY A 21 -6.11 6.85 25.65
N GLY A 22 -7.34 6.57 25.21
CA GLY A 22 -7.67 6.33 23.80
C GLY A 22 -7.40 7.53 22.91
N LEU A 23 -7.73 8.74 23.37
CA LEU A 23 -7.39 9.98 22.67
C LEU A 23 -5.88 10.14 22.53
N LEU A 24 -5.11 9.92 23.60
CA LEU A 24 -3.65 9.97 23.57
C LEU A 24 -3.07 8.93 22.61
N ALA A 25 -3.59 7.69 22.63
CA ALA A 25 -3.18 6.64 21.70
C ALA A 25 -3.45 7.05 20.24
N SER A 26 -4.64 7.58 19.95
CA SER A 26 -5.02 8.09 18.62
C SER A 26 -4.09 9.21 18.15
N LEU A 27 -3.77 10.18 19.02
CA LEU A 27 -2.81 11.26 18.73
C LEU A 27 -1.40 10.75 18.41
N LEU A 28 -1.00 9.66 19.05
CA LEU A 28 0.28 8.97 18.81
C LEU A 28 0.23 8.02 17.59
N LYS A 29 -0.88 7.97 16.85
CA LYS A 29 -1.13 7.01 15.75
C LYS A 29 -0.96 5.56 16.21
N GLN A 30 -1.52 5.25 17.37
CA GLN A 30 -1.56 3.92 17.99
C GLN A 30 -3.02 3.44 18.10
N PRO A 31 -3.25 2.11 18.15
CA PRO A 31 -4.59 1.55 18.38
C PRO A 31 -5.21 2.07 19.69
N VAL A 32 -6.48 2.48 19.64
CA VAL A 32 -7.20 3.10 20.78
C VAL A 32 -7.31 2.14 21.97
N LEU A 33 -7.44 0.84 21.71
CA LEU A 33 -7.47 -0.24 22.70
C LEU A 33 -6.26 -0.20 23.65
N LEU A 34 -5.10 0.22 23.14
CA LEU A 34 -3.90 0.36 23.94
C LEU A 34 -4.03 1.48 24.98
N GLY A 35 -4.68 2.57 24.59
CA GLY A 35 -5.02 3.67 25.49
C GLY A 35 -5.95 3.22 26.62
N TYR A 36 -6.91 2.34 26.32
CA TYR A 36 -7.82 1.77 27.33
C TYR A 36 -7.07 0.93 28.36
N LEU A 37 -6.17 0.05 27.91
CA LEU A 37 -5.34 -0.79 28.78
C LEU A 37 -4.42 0.04 29.68
N ILE A 38 -3.69 1.01 29.11
CA ILE A 38 -2.80 1.89 29.88
C ILE A 38 -3.61 2.73 30.87
N GLY A 39 -4.75 3.26 30.44
CA GLY A 39 -5.64 4.04 31.28
C GLY A 39 -6.13 3.25 32.50
N GLY A 40 -6.58 2.02 32.28
CA GLY A 40 -6.94 1.08 33.33
C GLY A 40 -5.79 0.76 34.27
N MET A 41 -4.58 0.52 33.73
CA MET A 41 -3.37 0.24 34.52
C MET A 41 -2.99 1.40 35.45
N ILE A 42 -3.15 2.64 34.98
CA ILE A 42 -2.88 3.84 35.79
C ILE A 42 -3.92 3.99 36.91
N VAL A 43 -5.19 3.75 36.62
CA VAL A 43 -6.31 4.03 37.55
C VAL A 43 -6.60 2.86 38.50
N GLY A 44 -6.17 1.66 38.12
CA GLY A 44 -6.37 0.42 38.86
C GLY A 44 -5.74 0.40 40.25
N PRO A 45 -6.05 -0.64 41.05
CA PRO A 45 -5.65 -0.76 42.45
C PRO A 45 -4.13 -0.74 42.66
N THR A 46 -3.36 -1.22 41.68
CA THR A 46 -1.89 -1.29 41.70
C THR A 46 -1.21 -0.04 41.13
N GLY A 47 -1.98 0.83 40.46
CA GLY A 47 -1.51 2.12 39.95
C GLY A 47 -1.76 3.24 40.97
N LEU A 48 -2.71 4.13 40.67
CA LEU A 48 -3.13 5.22 41.55
C LEU A 48 -4.13 4.78 42.63
N GLY A 49 -4.70 3.58 42.52
CA GLY A 49 -5.65 3.04 43.51
C GLY A 49 -6.96 3.83 43.61
N LEU A 50 -7.41 4.41 42.49
CA LEU A 50 -8.62 5.23 42.46
C LEU A 50 -9.89 4.38 42.52
N ILE A 51 -9.85 3.18 41.94
CA ILE A 51 -10.98 2.24 41.85
C ILE A 51 -10.97 1.31 43.06
N LYS A 52 -12.13 1.16 43.70
CA LYS A 52 -12.30 0.34 44.91
C LYS A 52 -13.18 -0.87 44.65
N GLU A 53 -14.22 -0.71 43.84
CA GLU A 53 -15.19 -1.76 43.49
C GLU A 53 -14.73 -2.53 42.22
N VAL A 54 -13.52 -3.10 42.28
CA VAL A 54 -12.87 -3.76 41.12
C VAL A 54 -13.70 -4.93 40.60
N VAL A 55 -14.28 -5.74 41.49
CA VAL A 55 -15.06 -6.94 41.13
C VAL A 55 -16.31 -6.55 40.33
N GLN A 56 -17.02 -5.51 40.77
CA GLN A 56 -18.24 -5.05 40.12
C GLN A 56 -17.96 -4.42 38.76
N VAL A 57 -16.86 -3.67 38.65
CA VAL A 57 -16.38 -3.15 37.35
C VAL A 57 -16.01 -4.30 36.41
N GLU A 58 -15.36 -5.35 36.92
CA GLU A 58 -15.02 -6.56 36.15
C GLU A 58 -16.28 -7.33 35.70
N THR A 59 -17.29 -7.46 36.56
CA THR A 59 -18.58 -8.07 36.19
C THR A 59 -19.29 -7.28 35.09
N LEU A 60 -19.27 -5.94 35.14
CA LEU A 60 -19.82 -5.12 34.06
C LEU A 60 -19.00 -5.23 32.76
N ALA A 61 -17.67 -5.38 32.87
CA ALA A 61 -16.78 -5.60 31.74
C ALA A 61 -17.02 -6.94 31.02
N GLN A 62 -17.58 -7.97 31.69
CA GLN A 62 -17.95 -9.23 31.04
C GLN A 62 -19.02 -9.06 29.96
N PHE A 63 -19.96 -8.11 30.13
CA PHE A 63 -20.89 -7.74 29.05
C PHE A 63 -20.14 -7.21 27.83
N GLY A 64 -19.00 -6.55 28.02
CA GLY A 64 -18.12 -6.12 26.93
C GLY A 64 -17.54 -7.26 26.13
N VAL A 65 -17.12 -8.33 26.81
CA VAL A 65 -16.67 -9.54 26.12
C VAL A 65 -17.81 -10.17 25.33
N ALA A 66 -19.00 -10.29 25.93
CA ALA A 66 -20.17 -10.84 25.26
C ALA A 66 -20.53 -10.05 23.99
N PHE A 67 -20.64 -8.71 24.07
CA PHE A 67 -20.96 -7.89 22.91
C PHE A 67 -19.83 -7.85 21.86
N LEU A 68 -18.57 -7.93 22.28
CA LEU A 68 -17.42 -8.00 21.38
C LEU A 68 -17.44 -9.31 20.57
N LEU A 69 -17.64 -10.44 21.24
CA LEU A 69 -17.72 -11.76 20.59
C LEU A 69 -18.99 -11.93 19.78
N PHE A 70 -20.10 -11.34 20.22
CA PHE A 70 -21.33 -11.29 19.45
C PHE A 70 -21.13 -10.53 18.13
N ALA A 71 -20.59 -9.31 18.20
CA ALA A 71 -20.32 -8.51 17.00
C ALA A 71 -19.36 -9.23 16.06
N LEU A 72 -18.29 -9.84 16.59
CA LEU A 72 -17.37 -10.67 15.82
C LEU A 72 -18.10 -11.84 15.12
N GLY A 73 -19.04 -12.49 15.81
CA GLY A 73 -19.88 -13.54 15.23
C GLY A 73 -20.79 -13.03 14.11
N VAL A 74 -21.32 -11.80 14.21
CA VAL A 74 -22.15 -11.21 13.15
C VAL A 74 -21.32 -10.69 11.97
N GLU A 75 -20.15 -10.09 12.22
CA GLU A 75 -19.20 -9.59 11.20
C GLU A 75 -18.68 -10.72 10.30
N PHE A 76 -18.71 -11.97 10.80
CA PHE A 76 -18.27 -13.13 10.04
C PHE A 76 -19.13 -13.39 8.81
N SER A 77 -18.55 -13.20 7.61
CA SER A 77 -19.19 -13.59 6.35
C SER A 77 -18.57 -14.86 5.75
N PHE A 78 -19.39 -15.90 5.56
CA PHE A 78 -18.97 -17.12 4.84
C PHE A 78 -18.51 -16.83 3.39
N ALA A 79 -18.98 -15.72 2.80
CA ALA A 79 -18.65 -15.30 1.45
C ALA A 79 -17.20 -14.82 1.30
N GLU A 80 -16.66 -14.10 2.30
CA GLU A 80 -15.27 -13.61 2.27
C GLU A 80 -14.25 -14.72 2.51
N LEU A 81 -14.55 -15.65 3.43
CA LEU A 81 -13.72 -16.83 3.68
C LEU A 81 -13.54 -17.68 2.40
N LYS A 82 -14.56 -17.75 1.55
CA LYS A 82 -14.54 -18.52 0.29
C LYS A 82 -13.50 -18.00 -0.71
N LYS A 83 -13.17 -16.71 -0.69
CA LYS A 83 -12.16 -16.09 -1.58
C LYS A 83 -10.72 -16.54 -1.26
N VAL A 84 -10.44 -16.85 0.00
CA VAL A 84 -9.11 -17.26 0.50
C VAL A 84 -9.12 -18.65 1.15
N LYS A 85 -10.08 -19.50 0.74
CA LYS A 85 -10.43 -20.76 1.41
C LYS A 85 -9.26 -21.69 1.75
N ALA A 86 -8.25 -21.77 0.88
CA ALA A 86 -7.15 -22.72 1.05
C ALA A 86 -6.21 -22.30 2.18
N ILE A 87 -5.77 -21.04 2.21
CA ILE A 87 -4.88 -20.52 3.25
C ILE A 87 -5.62 -20.17 4.53
N ALA A 88 -6.86 -19.68 4.45
CA ALA A 88 -7.63 -19.32 5.63
C ALA A 88 -7.97 -20.57 6.46
N LEU A 89 -8.71 -21.53 5.90
CA LEU A 89 -9.12 -22.75 6.62
C LEU A 89 -7.94 -23.70 6.84
N GLY A 90 -7.15 -23.96 5.79
CA GLY A 90 -6.02 -24.87 5.88
C GLY A 90 -4.86 -24.31 6.69
N GLY A 91 -4.41 -23.10 6.33
CA GLY A 91 -3.27 -22.45 6.97
C GLY A 91 -3.57 -21.98 8.39
N GLY A 92 -4.69 -21.29 8.61
CA GLY A 92 -5.09 -20.83 9.95
C GLY A 92 -5.32 -21.99 10.92
N GLY A 93 -6.07 -23.01 10.51
CA GLY A 93 -6.30 -24.21 11.34
C GLY A 93 -5.01 -24.97 11.65
N LEU A 94 -4.14 -25.16 10.65
CA LEU A 94 -2.85 -25.82 10.84
C LEU A 94 -1.93 -25.01 11.76
N GLN A 95 -1.92 -23.68 11.65
CA GLN A 95 -1.14 -22.81 12.50
C GLN A 95 -1.56 -22.93 13.97
N ILE A 96 -2.86 -22.95 14.25
CA ILE A 96 -3.40 -23.10 15.60
C ILE A 96 -2.97 -24.44 16.20
N ILE A 97 -3.22 -25.54 15.47
CA ILE A 97 -2.88 -26.91 15.91
C ILE A 97 -1.38 -27.03 16.15
N LEU A 98 -0.56 -26.52 15.24
CA LEU A 98 0.90 -26.59 15.33
C LEU A 98 1.42 -25.78 16.53
N THR A 99 0.86 -24.60 16.78
CA THR A 99 1.24 -23.77 17.94
C THR A 99 0.88 -24.47 19.26
N ILE A 100 -0.31 -25.08 19.33
CA ILE A 100 -0.74 -25.86 20.49
C ILE A 100 0.20 -27.06 20.71
N LEU A 101 0.47 -27.83 19.66
CA LEU A 101 1.32 -29.02 19.73
C LEU A 101 2.74 -28.68 20.20
N ILE A 102 3.36 -27.66 19.59
CA ILE A 102 4.70 -27.20 19.97
C ILE A 102 4.70 -26.77 21.43
N THR A 103 3.70 -26.01 21.87
CA THR A 103 3.61 -25.55 23.26
C THR A 103 3.47 -26.71 24.24
N VAL A 104 2.65 -27.72 23.92
CA VAL A 104 2.52 -28.95 24.72
C VAL A 104 3.85 -29.69 24.82
N VAL A 105 4.56 -29.88 23.70
CA VAL A 105 5.86 -30.56 23.68
C VAL A 105 6.90 -29.77 24.49
N VAL A 106 6.99 -28.46 24.30
CA VAL A 106 7.93 -27.60 25.04
C VAL A 106 7.64 -27.64 26.54
N CYS A 107 6.38 -27.52 26.96
CA CYS A 107 6.01 -27.62 28.38
C CYS A 107 6.32 -29.02 28.95
N GLY A 108 6.07 -30.07 28.17
CA GLY A 108 6.34 -31.45 28.57
C GLY A 108 7.83 -31.75 28.74
N VAL A 109 8.67 -31.31 27.81
CA VAL A 109 10.13 -31.58 27.80
C VAL A 109 10.87 -30.74 28.84
N THR A 110 10.50 -29.47 28.99
CA THR A 110 11.17 -28.56 29.95
C THR A 110 10.74 -28.82 31.39
N GLY A 111 9.66 -29.58 31.61
CA GLY A 111 9.02 -29.72 32.91
C GLY A 111 8.44 -28.40 33.44
N ALA A 112 8.51 -27.32 32.65
CA ALA A 112 7.92 -26.04 32.99
C ALA A 112 6.41 -26.24 33.21
N TRP A 113 5.88 -25.68 34.29
CA TRP A 113 4.46 -25.76 34.68
C TRP A 113 3.92 -27.11 35.17
N GLY A 114 4.78 -28.04 35.56
CA GLY A 114 4.35 -29.27 36.21
C GLY A 114 3.57 -30.16 35.26
N THR A 115 4.27 -30.69 34.25
CA THR A 115 4.05 -31.93 33.47
C THR A 115 2.65 -32.26 32.92
N LEU A 116 1.60 -31.46 33.15
CA LEU A 116 0.25 -31.74 32.65
C LEU A 116 0.10 -31.22 31.22
N PRO A 117 -0.24 -32.09 30.24
CA PRO A 117 -0.52 -31.69 28.87
C PRO A 117 -1.60 -30.61 28.76
N ALA A 118 -2.59 -30.61 29.66
CA ALA A 118 -3.68 -29.64 29.71
C ALA A 118 -3.20 -28.17 29.80
N LYS A 119 -2.16 -27.89 30.60
CA LYS A 119 -1.60 -26.53 30.72
C LYS A 119 -0.86 -26.09 29.45
N GLY A 120 -0.21 -27.04 28.78
CA GLY A 120 0.43 -26.81 27.48
C GLY A 120 -0.61 -26.53 26.40
N VAL A 121 -1.75 -27.23 26.41
CA VAL A 121 -2.87 -26.98 25.50
C VAL A 121 -3.44 -25.59 25.75
N PHE A 122 -3.72 -25.24 27.01
CA PHE A 122 -4.24 -23.94 27.39
C PHE A 122 -3.33 -22.79 26.93
N LEU A 123 -2.04 -22.86 27.26
CA LEU A 123 -1.10 -21.83 26.84
C LEU A 123 -0.95 -21.79 25.32
N GLY A 124 -0.91 -22.96 24.67
CA GLY A 124 -0.88 -23.07 23.22
C GLY A 124 -2.06 -22.36 22.56
N SER A 125 -3.26 -22.49 23.13
CA SER A 125 -4.47 -21.78 22.68
C SER A 125 -4.27 -20.27 22.78
N ILE A 126 -3.82 -19.76 23.93
CA ILE A 126 -3.54 -18.33 24.15
C ILE A 126 -2.51 -17.79 23.15
N LEU A 127 -1.41 -18.52 22.93
CA LEU A 127 -0.33 -18.10 22.04
C LEU A 127 -0.71 -18.23 20.56
N SER A 128 -1.65 -19.13 20.22
CA SER A 128 -2.06 -19.33 18.83
C SER A 128 -2.79 -18.14 18.23
N LEU A 129 -3.52 -17.38 19.06
CA LEU A 129 -4.32 -16.23 18.63
C LEU A 129 -3.45 -15.00 18.39
N SER A 130 -3.78 -14.24 17.36
CA SER A 130 -3.11 -12.99 16.97
C SER A 130 -4.13 -11.84 16.96
N SER A 131 -3.65 -10.59 16.99
CA SER A 131 -4.56 -9.44 17.09
C SER A 131 -5.14 -9.03 15.75
N THR A 132 -6.45 -9.20 15.56
CA THR A 132 -7.16 -8.77 14.35
C THR A 132 -7.25 -7.25 14.27
N ALA A 133 -7.65 -6.58 15.36
CA ALA A 133 -7.82 -5.13 15.36
C ALA A 133 -6.51 -4.38 15.06
N VAL A 134 -5.39 -4.80 15.67
CA VAL A 134 -4.09 -4.14 15.46
C VAL A 134 -3.58 -4.38 14.04
N VAL A 135 -3.67 -5.61 13.53
CA VAL A 135 -3.20 -5.95 12.19
C VAL A 135 -4.02 -5.27 11.11
N LEU A 136 -5.35 -5.35 11.21
CA LEU A 136 -6.24 -4.72 10.25
C LEU A 136 -6.01 -3.21 10.21
N LYS A 137 -5.86 -2.57 11.38
CA LYS A 137 -5.55 -1.14 11.46
C LYS A 137 -4.22 -0.81 10.77
N CYS A 138 -3.16 -1.59 11.01
CA CYS A 138 -1.86 -1.38 10.37
C CYS A 138 -1.93 -1.57 8.84
N LEU A 139 -2.66 -2.58 8.36
CA LEU A 139 -2.87 -2.82 6.93
C LEU A 139 -3.69 -1.70 6.27
N MET A 140 -4.73 -1.19 6.95
CA MET A 140 -5.53 -0.07 6.45
C MET A 140 -4.73 1.23 6.38
N GLU A 141 -3.91 1.53 7.40
CA GLU A 141 -3.04 2.71 7.43
C GLU A 141 -1.99 2.68 6.31
N SER A 142 -1.49 1.49 5.97
CA SER A 142 -0.54 1.28 4.87
C SER A 142 -1.22 1.07 3.51
N ASN A 143 -2.56 1.02 3.46
CA ASN A 143 -3.35 0.67 2.27
C ASN A 143 -2.98 -0.70 1.66
N GLU A 144 -2.65 -1.68 2.50
CA GLU A 144 -2.17 -3.00 2.13
C GLU A 144 -3.22 -4.11 2.31
N THR A 145 -4.46 -3.80 2.64
CA THR A 145 -5.52 -4.79 2.89
C THR A 145 -5.80 -5.70 1.69
N GLU A 146 -5.70 -5.17 0.46
CA GLU A 146 -5.90 -5.93 -0.78
C GLU A 146 -4.65 -6.65 -1.30
N THR A 147 -3.50 -6.52 -0.60
CA THR A 147 -2.25 -7.17 -1.01
C THR A 147 -2.26 -8.68 -0.71
N PRO A 148 -1.41 -9.50 -1.36
CA PRO A 148 -1.33 -10.92 -1.06
C PRO A 148 -1.04 -11.22 0.42
N HIS A 149 -0.14 -10.47 1.07
CA HIS A 149 0.15 -10.67 2.50
C HIS A 149 -1.01 -10.21 3.38
N GLY A 150 -1.64 -9.07 3.06
CA GLY A 150 -2.82 -8.59 3.76
C GLY A 150 -3.96 -9.62 3.74
N GLN A 151 -4.27 -10.19 2.58
CA GLN A 151 -5.30 -11.21 2.42
C GLN A 151 -4.97 -12.52 3.16
N VAL A 152 -3.70 -12.95 3.16
CA VAL A 152 -3.26 -14.13 3.94
C VAL A 152 -3.42 -13.88 5.43
N MET A 153 -2.97 -12.71 5.92
CA MET A 153 -3.05 -12.34 7.33
C MET A 153 -4.49 -12.29 7.80
N LEU A 154 -5.37 -11.57 7.08
CA LEU A 154 -6.79 -11.49 7.40
C LEU A 154 -7.46 -12.87 7.35
N GLY A 155 -7.14 -13.71 6.36
CA GLY A 155 -7.69 -15.06 6.26
C GLY A 155 -7.31 -15.95 7.46
N ILE A 156 -6.06 -15.88 7.94
CA ILE A 156 -5.62 -16.61 9.13
C ILE A 156 -6.30 -16.07 10.39
N LEU A 157 -6.36 -14.74 10.55
CA LEU A 157 -7.00 -14.07 11.67
C LEU A 157 -8.47 -14.46 11.82
N VAL A 158 -9.23 -14.49 10.72
CA VAL A 158 -10.64 -14.91 10.72
C VAL A 158 -10.80 -16.33 11.27
N VAL A 159 -9.89 -17.25 10.93
CA VAL A 159 -9.95 -18.63 11.44
C VAL A 159 -9.51 -18.72 12.90
N GLN A 160 -8.57 -17.89 13.34
CA GLN A 160 -8.20 -17.79 14.76
C GLN A 160 -9.37 -17.29 15.61
N ASP A 161 -10.05 -16.24 15.15
CA ASP A 161 -11.21 -15.64 15.80
C ASP A 161 -12.39 -16.62 15.87
N LEU A 162 -12.63 -17.39 14.80
CA LEU A 162 -13.63 -18.47 14.81
C LEU A 162 -13.25 -19.61 15.78
N ALA A 163 -11.97 -19.95 15.86
CA ALA A 163 -11.49 -21.01 16.74
C ALA A 163 -11.56 -20.63 18.22
N LEU A 164 -11.56 -19.34 18.57
CA LEU A 164 -11.67 -18.85 19.94
C LEU A 164 -12.90 -19.43 20.67
N GLY A 165 -14.08 -19.38 20.06
CA GLY A 165 -15.29 -19.94 20.67
C GLY A 165 -15.15 -21.44 20.97
N LEU A 166 -14.55 -22.19 20.05
CA LEU A 166 -14.25 -23.61 20.25
C LEU A 166 -13.22 -23.84 21.37
N MET A 167 -12.19 -22.99 21.45
CA MET A 167 -11.18 -23.08 22.51
C MET A 167 -11.79 -22.85 23.89
N ILE A 168 -12.66 -21.86 24.04
CA ILE A 168 -13.36 -21.58 25.30
C ILE A 168 -14.25 -22.76 25.68
N ALA A 169 -15.00 -23.32 24.73
CA ALA A 169 -15.90 -24.44 24.99
C ALA A 169 -15.18 -25.74 25.42
N VAL A 170 -13.95 -25.97 24.95
CA VAL A 170 -13.13 -27.13 25.35
C VAL A 170 -12.41 -26.91 26.68
N LEU A 171 -12.29 -25.66 27.13
CA LEU A 171 -11.46 -25.28 28.27
C LEU A 171 -11.85 -25.98 29.59
N PRO A 172 -13.15 -26.12 29.96
CA PRO A 172 -13.54 -26.85 31.17
C PRO A 172 -13.07 -28.31 31.17
N ALA A 173 -13.06 -28.98 30.01
CA ALA A 173 -12.65 -30.38 29.90
C ALA A 173 -11.14 -30.59 30.15
N LEU A 174 -10.33 -29.53 30.04
CA LEU A 174 -8.90 -29.59 30.34
C LEU A 174 -8.59 -29.61 31.84
N HIS A 175 -9.57 -29.28 32.70
CA HIS A 175 -9.40 -29.34 34.15
C HIS A 175 -9.52 -30.79 34.68
N GLU A 176 -10.18 -31.67 33.93
CA GLU A 176 -10.44 -33.04 34.37
C GLU A 176 -9.14 -33.86 34.53
N PRO A 177 -9.12 -34.89 35.40
CA PRO A 177 -7.95 -35.74 35.61
C PRO A 177 -7.52 -36.48 34.32
N PRO A 178 -6.21 -36.72 34.08
CA PRO A 178 -5.69 -37.31 32.84
C PRO A 178 -6.35 -38.61 32.38
N GLU A 179 -6.84 -39.41 33.32
CA GLU A 179 -7.54 -40.67 33.07
C GLU A 179 -8.91 -40.47 32.40
N VAL A 180 -9.55 -39.32 32.63
CA VAL A 180 -10.91 -38.99 32.18
C VAL A 180 -10.91 -37.89 31.11
N ILE A 181 -9.81 -37.13 30.93
CA ILE A 181 -9.69 -36.05 29.92
C ILE A 181 -10.18 -36.49 28.54
N GLY A 182 -9.83 -37.71 28.09
CA GLY A 182 -10.27 -38.20 26.78
C GLY A 182 -11.79 -38.30 26.64
N VAL A 183 -12.46 -38.77 27.70
CA VAL A 183 -13.92 -38.82 27.77
C VAL A 183 -14.50 -37.42 27.94
N ALA A 184 -13.91 -36.58 28.78
CA ALA A 184 -14.34 -35.21 29.03
C ALA A 184 -14.30 -34.34 27.75
N VAL A 185 -13.21 -34.43 26.97
CA VAL A 185 -13.06 -33.75 25.69
C VAL A 185 -14.07 -34.29 24.67
N LEU A 186 -14.29 -35.61 24.61
CA LEU A 186 -15.31 -36.19 23.74
C LEU A 186 -16.72 -35.72 24.12
N THR A 187 -17.04 -35.66 25.42
CA THR A 187 -18.32 -35.15 25.90
C THR A 187 -18.47 -33.66 25.63
N ALA A 188 -17.41 -32.86 25.77
CA ALA A 188 -17.43 -31.44 25.42
C ALA A 188 -17.67 -31.25 23.93
N LEU A 189 -16.98 -31.99 23.06
CA LEU A 189 -17.22 -31.98 21.61
C LEU A 189 -18.65 -32.42 21.25
N LEU A 190 -19.21 -33.39 21.97
CA LEU A 190 -20.59 -33.81 21.77
C LEU A 190 -21.59 -32.71 22.18
N TRP A 191 -21.39 -32.07 23.33
CA TRP A 191 -22.23 -30.94 23.76
C TRP A 191 -22.10 -29.74 22.81
N ILE A 192 -20.89 -29.46 22.31
CA ILE A 192 -20.66 -28.46 21.26
C ILE A 192 -21.42 -28.83 20.00
N ALA A 193 -21.38 -30.09 19.55
CA ALA A 193 -22.08 -30.54 18.35
C ALA A 193 -23.61 -30.46 18.51
N VAL A 194 -24.13 -30.85 19.67
CA VAL A 194 -25.56 -30.74 20.01
C VAL A 194 -26.00 -29.27 20.06
N PHE A 195 -25.22 -28.43 20.73
CA PHE A 195 -25.48 -26.99 20.82
C PHE A 195 -25.41 -26.34 19.43
N ALA A 196 -24.38 -26.65 18.63
CA ALA A 196 -24.24 -26.16 17.26
C ALA A 196 -25.41 -26.61 16.37
N ALA A 197 -25.85 -27.86 16.48
CA ALA A 197 -27.04 -28.34 15.74
C ALA A 197 -28.30 -27.58 16.16
N GLY A 198 -28.48 -27.33 17.46
CA GLY A 198 -29.58 -26.50 17.99
C GLY A 198 -29.50 -25.05 17.51
N ALA A 199 -28.30 -24.46 17.50
CA ALA A 199 -28.04 -23.11 17.02
C ALA A 199 -28.33 -22.98 15.51
N ILE A 200 -27.93 -23.96 14.70
CA ILE A 200 -28.25 -24.01 13.26
C ILE A 200 -29.76 -24.16 13.05
N ALA A 201 -30.44 -25.03 13.81
CA ALA A 201 -31.89 -25.13 13.71
C ALA A 201 -32.58 -23.81 14.09
N ALA A 202 -32.10 -23.15 15.13
CA ALA A 202 -32.61 -21.85 15.56
C ALA A 202 -32.28 -20.72 14.57
N SER A 203 -31.11 -20.71 13.92
CA SER A 203 -30.75 -19.72 12.89
C SER A 203 -31.63 -19.81 11.65
N ILE A 204 -32.15 -21.01 11.35
CA ILE A 204 -33.07 -21.21 10.21
C ILE A 204 -34.52 -20.94 10.62
N TRP A 205 -34.95 -21.34 11.82
CA TRP A 205 -36.38 -21.33 12.19
C TRP A 205 -36.80 -20.22 13.17
N LEU A 206 -35.94 -19.84 14.12
CA LEU A 206 -36.30 -18.92 15.20
C LEU A 206 -35.82 -17.49 14.92
N ILE A 207 -34.57 -17.32 14.50
CA ILE A 207 -33.95 -16.01 14.31
C ILE A 207 -34.60 -15.21 13.16
N PRO A 208 -34.81 -15.76 11.95
CA PRO A 208 -35.35 -15.00 10.83
C PRO A 208 -36.75 -14.40 11.09
N PRO A 209 -37.74 -15.16 11.61
CA PRO A 209 -39.05 -14.56 11.89
C PRO A 209 -39.01 -13.55 13.03
N LEU A 210 -38.16 -13.76 14.04
CA LEU A 210 -38.02 -12.84 15.17
C LEU A 210 -37.41 -11.50 14.71
N LEU A 211 -36.30 -11.53 13.97
CA LEU A 211 -35.69 -10.32 13.42
C LEU A 211 -36.61 -9.62 12.43
N ARG A 212 -37.34 -10.36 11.58
CA ARG A 212 -38.34 -9.78 10.68
C ARG A 212 -39.49 -9.11 11.44
N MET A 213 -39.93 -9.69 12.56
CA MET A 213 -40.95 -9.09 13.43
C MET A 213 -40.45 -7.78 14.04
N LEU A 214 -39.23 -7.75 14.56
CA LEU A 214 -38.61 -6.54 15.11
C LEU A 214 -38.43 -5.46 14.02
N ALA A 215 -37.90 -5.85 12.85
CA ALA A 215 -37.67 -4.94 11.73
C ALA A 215 -38.96 -4.28 11.23
N ARG A 216 -40.08 -5.02 11.21
CA ARG A 216 -41.41 -4.50 10.82
C ARG A 216 -41.93 -3.37 11.71
N THR A 217 -41.40 -3.23 12.92
CA THR A 217 -41.80 -2.12 13.80
C THR A 217 -41.19 -0.78 13.37
N GLU A 218 -40.18 -0.81 12.47
CA GLU A 218 -39.38 0.35 12.04
C GLU A 218 -38.73 1.15 13.18
N SER A 219 -38.77 0.62 14.41
CA SER A 219 -38.16 1.23 15.59
C SER A 219 -36.76 0.67 15.79
N ARG A 220 -35.76 1.57 15.70
CA ARG A 220 -34.36 1.24 15.98
C ARG A 220 -34.16 0.75 17.42
N GLU A 221 -34.89 1.36 18.35
CA GLU A 221 -34.81 1.03 19.79
C GLU A 221 -35.32 -0.39 20.07
N LEU A 222 -36.49 -0.75 19.51
CA LEU A 222 -37.04 -2.10 19.69
C LEU A 222 -36.18 -3.16 19.02
N PHE A 223 -35.61 -2.85 17.84
CA PHE A 223 -34.70 -3.76 17.17
C PHE A 223 -33.44 -4.00 18.00
N LEU A 224 -32.78 -2.93 18.47
CA LEU A 224 -31.60 -3.03 19.33
C LEU A 224 -31.89 -3.82 20.60
N LEU A 225 -32.98 -3.48 21.30
CA LEU A 225 -33.37 -4.18 22.53
C LEU A 225 -33.63 -5.67 22.27
N GLY A 226 -34.31 -6.01 21.17
CA GLY A 226 -34.58 -7.40 20.80
C GLY A 226 -33.31 -8.18 20.47
N VAL A 227 -32.37 -7.58 19.73
CA VAL A 227 -31.06 -8.19 19.44
C VAL A 227 -30.24 -8.39 20.71
N VAL A 228 -30.14 -7.38 21.57
CA VAL A 228 -29.40 -7.48 22.84
C VAL A 228 -30.00 -8.56 23.73
N THR A 229 -31.34 -8.62 23.81
CA THR A 229 -32.05 -9.66 24.56
C THR A 229 -31.79 -11.05 23.98
N LEU A 230 -31.75 -11.18 22.65
CA LEU A 230 -31.44 -12.44 21.98
C LEU A 230 -29.99 -12.87 22.27
N CYS A 231 -29.02 -11.96 22.14
CA CYS A 231 -27.61 -12.19 22.44
C CYS A 231 -27.41 -12.68 23.88
N LEU A 232 -27.89 -11.90 24.86
CA LEU A 232 -27.75 -12.24 26.28
C LEU A 232 -28.59 -13.48 26.66
N GLY A 233 -29.76 -13.66 26.04
CA GLY A 233 -30.61 -14.83 26.26
C GLY A 233 -29.95 -16.13 25.81
N ILE A 234 -29.29 -16.14 24.65
CA ILE A 234 -28.51 -17.29 24.17
C ILE A 234 -27.28 -17.49 25.05
N ALA A 235 -26.60 -16.42 25.47
CA ALA A 235 -25.45 -16.49 26.36
C ALA A 235 -25.78 -17.10 27.74
N LEU A 236 -26.93 -16.76 28.32
CA LEU A 236 -27.44 -17.36 29.55
C LEU A 236 -27.87 -18.82 29.33
N LEU A 237 -28.48 -19.15 28.19
CA LEU A 237 -28.84 -20.53 27.85
C LEU A 237 -27.58 -21.42 27.80
N THR A 238 -26.50 -20.93 27.19
CA THR A 238 -25.24 -21.67 27.13
C THR A 238 -24.60 -21.87 28.49
N GLU A 239 -24.67 -20.87 29.38
CA GLU A 239 -24.18 -20.99 30.76
C GLU A 239 -24.91 -22.12 31.50
N HIS A 240 -26.24 -22.22 31.33
CA HIS A 240 -27.02 -23.33 31.89
C HIS A 240 -26.68 -24.71 31.31
N LEU A 241 -26.14 -24.76 30.09
CA LEU A 241 -25.66 -25.99 29.45
C LEU A 241 -24.21 -26.34 29.86
N GLY A 242 -23.59 -25.54 30.74
CA GLY A 242 -22.20 -25.72 31.18
C GLY A 242 -21.16 -25.21 30.18
N LEU A 243 -21.56 -24.36 29.24
CA LEU A 243 -20.68 -23.64 28.32
C LEU A 243 -20.52 -22.20 28.79
N SER A 244 -19.41 -21.54 28.44
CA SER A 244 -19.18 -20.13 28.81
C SER A 244 -20.22 -19.16 28.20
N ILE A 245 -20.52 -18.05 28.87
CA ILE A 245 -21.36 -16.95 28.37
C ILE A 245 -20.81 -16.40 27.04
N GLU A 246 -19.48 -16.29 26.94
CA GLU A 246 -18.71 -15.82 25.80
C GLU A 246 -18.98 -16.64 24.53
N MET A 247 -18.98 -17.96 24.66
CA MET A 247 -19.31 -18.88 23.58
C MET A 247 -20.76 -18.70 23.10
N GLY A 248 -21.71 -18.52 24.01
CA GLY A 248 -23.11 -18.27 23.63
C GLY A 248 -23.30 -16.94 22.91
N ALA A 249 -22.62 -15.88 23.35
CA ALA A 249 -22.65 -14.59 22.66
C ALA A 249 -22.05 -14.68 21.25
N PHE A 250 -20.92 -15.38 21.11
CA PHE A 250 -20.30 -15.65 19.80
C PHE A 250 -21.24 -16.42 18.86
N VAL A 251 -21.84 -17.51 19.34
CA VAL A 251 -22.78 -18.33 18.54
C VAL A 251 -24.06 -17.56 18.22
N ALA A 252 -24.57 -16.73 19.13
CA ALA A 252 -25.69 -15.84 18.85
C ALA A 252 -25.39 -14.90 17.67
N GLY A 253 -24.15 -14.39 17.58
CA GLY A 253 -23.70 -13.59 16.44
C GLY A 253 -23.68 -14.39 15.14
N LEU A 254 -23.08 -15.60 15.16
CA LEU A 254 -23.06 -16.51 14.00
C LEU A 254 -24.46 -16.90 13.51
N MET A 255 -25.43 -17.04 14.42
CA MET A 255 -26.82 -17.33 14.05
C MET A 255 -27.50 -16.18 13.30
N ILE A 256 -27.01 -14.95 13.47
CA ILE A 256 -27.55 -13.75 12.82
C ILE A 256 -26.80 -13.42 11.52
N SER A 257 -25.51 -13.76 11.41
CA SER A 257 -24.67 -13.40 10.25
C SER A 257 -25.17 -13.95 8.91
N GLU A 258 -25.94 -15.05 8.91
CA GLU A 258 -26.53 -15.63 7.69
C GLU A 258 -27.89 -15.03 7.30
N VAL A 259 -28.46 -14.15 8.13
CA VAL A 259 -29.80 -13.57 7.92
C VAL A 259 -29.70 -12.22 7.21
N GLU A 260 -30.73 -11.86 6.42
CA GLU A 260 -30.84 -10.58 5.68
C GLU A 260 -30.64 -9.32 6.52
N TYR A 261 -30.76 -9.40 7.84
CA TYR A 261 -30.65 -8.27 8.78
C TYR A 261 -29.30 -8.22 9.55
N ALA A 262 -28.27 -8.96 9.12
CA ALA A 262 -26.97 -9.00 9.77
C ALA A 262 -26.29 -7.62 9.84
N ASP A 263 -26.19 -6.91 8.70
CA ASP A 263 -25.55 -5.58 8.62
C ASP A 263 -26.28 -4.54 9.50
N GLN A 264 -27.60 -4.60 9.51
CA GLN A 264 -28.44 -3.73 10.35
C GLN A 264 -28.23 -4.04 11.84
N THR A 265 -28.08 -5.32 12.19
CA THR A 265 -27.78 -5.76 13.55
C THR A 265 -26.43 -5.24 14.02
N LEU A 266 -25.39 -5.36 13.19
CA LEU A 266 -24.06 -4.81 13.49
C LEU A 266 -24.13 -3.31 13.74
N THR A 267 -24.70 -2.57 12.80
CA THR A 267 -24.80 -1.10 12.87
C THR A 267 -25.43 -0.62 14.19
N TYR A 268 -26.42 -1.35 14.72
CA TYR A 268 -27.09 -0.96 15.96
C TYR A 268 -26.37 -1.44 17.23
N VAL A 269 -25.68 -2.58 17.19
CA VAL A 269 -24.96 -3.12 18.36
C VAL A 269 -23.56 -2.53 18.50
N GLU A 270 -22.95 -2.05 17.42
CA GLU A 270 -21.62 -1.41 17.41
C GLU A 270 -21.42 -0.36 18.53
N PRO A 271 -22.30 0.63 18.74
CA PRO A 271 -22.12 1.61 19.82
C PRO A 271 -22.10 0.97 21.22
N LEU A 272 -22.92 -0.06 21.44
CA LEU A 272 -22.98 -0.79 22.71
C LEU A 272 -21.69 -1.60 22.91
N ARG A 273 -21.30 -2.34 21.87
CA ARG A 273 -20.04 -3.07 21.82
C ARG A 273 -18.87 -2.16 22.16
N ASP A 274 -18.75 -0.99 21.53
CA ASP A 274 -17.59 -0.12 21.68
C ASP A 274 -17.47 0.46 23.10
N ILE A 275 -18.60 0.86 23.71
CA ILE A 275 -18.61 1.34 25.10
C ILE A 275 -18.19 0.23 26.05
N PHE A 276 -18.81 -0.95 25.95
CA PHE A 276 -18.49 -2.05 26.87
C PHE A 276 -17.12 -2.68 26.58
N ALA A 277 -16.64 -2.67 25.34
CA ALA A 277 -15.27 -3.07 25.00
C ALA A 277 -14.26 -2.12 25.64
N SER A 278 -14.50 -0.80 25.61
CA SER A 278 -13.62 0.16 26.30
C SER A 278 -13.55 -0.11 27.81
N LEU A 279 -14.69 -0.46 28.43
CA LEU A 279 -14.76 -0.85 29.83
C LEU A 279 -14.00 -2.15 30.09
N PHE A 280 -14.15 -3.15 29.23
CA PHE A 280 -13.45 -4.44 29.32
C PHE A 280 -11.93 -4.28 29.26
N PHE A 281 -11.42 -3.57 28.26
CA PHE A 281 -9.97 -3.36 28.13
C PHE A 281 -9.42 -2.51 29.27
N ALA A 282 -10.16 -1.50 29.73
CA ALA A 282 -9.76 -0.75 30.91
C ALA A 282 -9.78 -1.63 32.18
N ALA A 283 -10.76 -2.52 32.33
CA ALA A 283 -10.82 -3.45 33.46
C ALA A 283 -9.65 -4.44 33.48
N ILE A 284 -9.27 -5.02 32.33
CA ILE A 284 -8.03 -5.80 32.22
C ILE A 284 -6.82 -4.94 32.57
N GLY A 285 -6.78 -3.70 32.09
CA GLY A 285 -5.75 -2.74 32.43
C GLY A 285 -5.55 -2.61 33.94
N MET A 286 -6.64 -2.53 34.71
CA MET A 286 -6.59 -2.45 36.17
C MET A 286 -5.95 -3.68 36.84
N LEU A 287 -6.03 -4.85 36.20
CA LEU A 287 -5.41 -6.09 36.69
C LEU A 287 -3.91 -6.17 36.39
N ILE A 288 -3.43 -5.39 35.42
CA ILE A 288 -2.01 -5.32 35.07
C ILE A 288 -1.29 -4.53 36.16
N ASP A 289 -0.40 -5.20 36.89
CA ASP A 289 0.42 -4.61 37.95
C ASP A 289 1.75 -4.07 37.36
N PRO A 290 1.97 -2.74 37.33
CA PRO A 290 3.21 -2.15 36.84
C PRO A 290 4.45 -2.58 37.63
N VAL A 291 4.29 -2.78 38.94
CA VAL A 291 5.38 -3.22 39.82
C VAL A 291 5.72 -4.67 39.54
N PHE A 292 4.72 -5.53 39.33
CA PHE A 292 4.94 -6.91 38.89
C PHE A 292 5.64 -6.99 37.53
N LEU A 293 5.22 -6.17 36.56
CA LEU A 293 5.85 -6.04 35.25
C LEU A 293 7.33 -5.67 35.38
N TRP A 294 7.63 -4.65 36.19
CA TRP A 294 9.01 -4.21 36.40
C TRP A 294 9.86 -5.29 37.07
N ASN A 295 9.33 -5.94 38.10
CA ASN A 295 10.04 -7.00 38.83
C ASN A 295 10.26 -8.28 38.01
N ASN A 296 9.44 -8.53 36.99
CA ASN A 296 9.57 -9.68 36.10
C ASN A 296 9.93 -9.27 34.67
N LEU A 297 10.49 -8.07 34.48
CA LEU A 297 10.71 -7.49 33.16
C LEU A 297 11.57 -8.40 32.27
N GLU A 298 12.64 -8.97 32.82
CA GLU A 298 13.52 -9.91 32.11
C GLU A 298 12.74 -11.13 31.59
N LEU A 299 11.89 -11.71 32.43
CA LEU A 299 11.09 -12.88 32.08
C LEU A 299 10.02 -12.50 31.03
N ILE A 300 9.36 -11.36 31.19
CA ILE A 300 8.35 -10.87 30.25
C ILE A 300 8.98 -10.58 28.88
N LEU A 301 10.12 -9.88 28.84
CA LEU A 301 10.84 -9.64 27.58
C LEU A 301 11.31 -10.95 26.93
N GLY A 302 11.75 -11.92 27.74
CA GLY A 302 12.08 -13.27 27.27
C GLY A 302 10.86 -13.98 26.65
N LEU A 303 9.70 -13.90 27.30
CA LEU A 303 8.44 -14.46 26.78
C LEU A 303 7.97 -13.72 25.51
N VAL A 304 8.04 -12.40 25.48
CA VAL A 304 7.71 -11.60 24.30
C VAL A 304 8.58 -12.00 23.11
N ALA A 305 9.90 -12.08 23.31
CA ALA A 305 10.83 -12.52 22.27
C ALA A 305 10.53 -13.96 21.83
N LEU A 306 10.28 -14.87 22.78
CA LEU A 306 9.91 -16.26 22.49
C LEU A 306 8.64 -16.33 21.64
N VAL A 307 7.64 -15.53 21.96
CA VAL A 307 6.36 -15.52 21.22
C VAL A 307 6.55 -14.96 19.82
N PHE A 308 7.21 -13.81 19.67
CA PHE A 308 7.47 -13.22 18.37
C PHE A 308 8.28 -14.17 17.47
N VAL A 309 9.39 -14.70 17.98
CA VAL A 309 10.25 -15.62 17.23
C VAL A 309 9.53 -16.94 16.97
N GLY A 310 8.87 -17.51 17.97
CA GLY A 310 8.16 -18.79 17.87
C GLY A 310 7.05 -18.74 16.83
N LYS A 311 6.16 -17.75 16.90
CA LYS A 311 5.08 -17.58 15.92
C LYS A 311 5.61 -17.24 14.54
N PHE A 312 6.64 -16.40 14.44
CA PHE A 312 7.29 -16.13 13.15
C PHE A 312 7.84 -17.41 12.50
N LEU A 313 8.49 -18.28 13.28
CA LEU A 313 9.03 -19.57 12.83
C LEU A 313 7.94 -20.60 12.51
N ILE A 314 6.74 -20.48 13.07
CA ILE A 314 5.59 -21.34 12.74
C ILE A 314 4.91 -20.85 11.46
N ILE A 315 4.63 -19.55 11.39
CA ILE A 315 3.76 -18.97 10.37
C ILE A 315 4.48 -18.82 9.03
N THR A 316 5.74 -18.37 9.03
CA THR A 316 6.52 -18.18 7.79
C THR A 316 6.62 -19.46 6.94
N PRO A 317 7.12 -20.61 7.46
CA PRO A 317 7.21 -21.83 6.66
C PRO A 317 5.82 -22.37 6.30
N LEU A 318 4.81 -22.16 7.15
CA LEU A 318 3.45 -22.55 6.86
C LEU A 318 2.90 -21.78 5.66
N VAL A 319 3.00 -20.45 5.64
CA VAL A 319 2.56 -19.64 4.49
C VAL A 319 3.34 -20.05 3.23
N LYS A 320 4.63 -20.38 3.38
CA LYS A 320 5.44 -20.89 2.26
C LYS A 320 4.98 -22.25 1.74
N LEU A 321 4.56 -23.16 2.62
CA LEU A 321 4.02 -24.48 2.26
C LEU A 321 2.76 -24.37 1.40
N PHE A 322 1.96 -23.32 1.62
CA PHE A 322 0.81 -22.95 0.79
C PHE A 322 1.18 -22.20 -0.50
N ARG A 323 2.45 -22.28 -0.93
CA ARG A 323 3.00 -21.76 -2.20
C ARG A 323 3.04 -20.24 -2.34
N TYR A 324 2.90 -19.48 -1.27
CA TYR A 324 3.10 -18.03 -1.33
C TYR A 324 4.59 -17.65 -1.49
N PRO A 325 4.89 -16.46 -2.05
CA PRO A 325 6.26 -15.92 -2.12
C PRO A 325 6.90 -15.77 -0.74
N TRP A 326 8.24 -15.80 -0.70
CA TRP A 326 8.99 -15.63 0.55
C TRP A 326 8.71 -14.29 1.21
N LYS A 327 8.58 -13.23 0.42
CA LYS A 327 8.21 -11.89 0.90
C LYS A 327 6.87 -11.92 1.64
N THR A 328 5.83 -12.47 1.01
CA THR A 328 4.51 -12.66 1.61
C THR A 328 4.57 -13.48 2.90
N ALA A 329 5.33 -14.58 2.88
CA ALA A 329 5.47 -15.47 4.04
C ALA A 329 6.13 -14.78 5.24
N LEU A 330 7.19 -14.00 5.00
CA LEU A 330 7.92 -13.28 6.04
C LEU A 330 7.11 -12.10 6.60
N ILE A 331 6.43 -11.33 5.75
CA ILE A 331 5.55 -10.23 6.19
C ILE A 331 4.39 -10.79 7.03
N ALA A 332 3.72 -11.83 6.53
CA ALA A 332 2.63 -12.49 7.26
C ALA A 332 3.12 -13.12 8.57
N GLY A 333 4.32 -13.74 8.55
CA GLY A 333 4.94 -14.32 9.73
C GLY A 333 5.22 -13.29 10.83
N LEU A 334 5.78 -12.13 10.48
CA LEU A 334 6.05 -11.05 11.43
C LEU A 334 4.77 -10.36 11.90
N GLY A 335 3.82 -10.16 11.00
CA GLY A 335 2.59 -9.44 11.30
C GLY A 335 1.55 -10.23 12.09
N LEU A 336 1.71 -11.55 12.21
CA LEU A 336 0.88 -12.42 13.04
C LEU A 336 1.65 -12.99 14.24
N ALA A 337 2.86 -12.49 14.49
CA ALA A 337 3.76 -13.02 15.52
C ALA A 337 3.36 -12.66 16.96
N GLN A 338 2.44 -11.72 17.13
CA GLN A 338 1.95 -11.21 18.41
C GLN A 338 0.78 -12.01 18.96
N ILE A 339 0.48 -11.82 20.24
CA ILE A 339 -0.70 -12.37 20.89
C ILE A 339 -1.89 -11.44 20.65
N GLY A 340 -3.08 -12.02 20.41
CA GLY A 340 -4.33 -11.29 20.24
C GLY A 340 -4.95 -10.78 21.54
N GLU A 341 -5.81 -9.77 21.43
CA GLU A 341 -6.61 -9.21 22.51
C GLU A 341 -7.55 -10.24 23.16
N PHE A 342 -8.08 -11.17 22.37
CA PHE A 342 -8.97 -12.22 22.84
C PHE A 342 -8.26 -13.24 23.74
N SER A 343 -6.94 -13.29 23.70
CA SER A 343 -6.17 -14.11 24.64
C SER A 343 -6.33 -13.66 26.09
N PHE A 344 -6.75 -12.41 26.34
CA PHE A 344 -7.12 -11.96 27.69
C PHE A 344 -8.37 -12.68 28.22
N VAL A 345 -9.35 -12.91 27.35
CA VAL A 345 -10.58 -13.64 27.68
C VAL A 345 -10.25 -15.08 28.07
N LEU A 346 -9.48 -15.77 27.21
CA LEU A 346 -9.01 -17.14 27.51
C LEU A 346 -8.17 -17.20 28.79
N ALA A 347 -7.27 -16.23 29.01
CA ALA A 347 -6.44 -16.17 30.20
C ALA A 347 -7.30 -16.05 31.48
N SER A 348 -8.32 -15.20 31.45
CA SER A 348 -9.24 -14.96 32.57
C SER A 348 -10.03 -16.23 32.90
N GLU A 349 -10.62 -16.85 31.87
CA GLU A 349 -11.41 -18.07 32.05
C GLU A 349 -10.55 -19.23 32.57
N GLY A 350 -9.34 -19.40 32.04
CA GLY A 350 -8.43 -20.43 32.52
C GLY A 350 -7.96 -20.21 33.97
N GLN A 351 -7.91 -18.96 34.44
CA GLN A 351 -7.67 -18.66 35.84
C GLN A 351 -8.90 -18.99 36.70
N ALA A 352 -10.10 -18.63 36.23
CA ALA A 352 -11.37 -18.92 36.92
C ALA A 352 -11.58 -20.44 37.11
N LEU A 353 -11.25 -21.23 36.08
CA LEU A 353 -11.25 -22.70 36.11
C LEU A 353 -10.06 -23.32 36.87
N GLY A 354 -9.15 -22.49 37.41
CA GLY A 354 -7.98 -22.96 38.16
C GLY A 354 -6.92 -23.70 37.34
N LEU A 355 -6.96 -23.63 36.00
CA LEU A 355 -5.97 -24.25 35.12
C LEU A 355 -4.59 -23.61 35.27
N VAL A 356 -4.55 -22.32 35.57
CA VAL A 356 -3.32 -21.55 35.79
C VAL A 356 -3.32 -20.79 37.10
N SER A 357 -2.14 -20.74 37.73
CA SER A 357 -1.93 -19.92 38.93
C SER A 357 -1.99 -18.43 38.60
N ARG A 358 -2.34 -17.60 39.59
CA ARG A 358 -2.37 -16.13 39.48
C ARG A 358 -1.08 -15.53 38.91
N ARG A 359 0.09 -16.09 39.26
CA ARG A 359 1.38 -15.62 38.72
C ARG A 359 1.48 -15.83 37.21
N ILE A 360 1.01 -16.98 36.71
CA ILE A 360 1.03 -17.30 35.28
C ILE A 360 0.05 -16.41 34.54
N TYR A 361 -1.14 -16.23 35.09
CA TYR A 361 -2.13 -15.31 34.56
C TYR A 361 -1.55 -13.89 34.37
N LEU A 362 -0.92 -13.31 35.41
CA LEU A 362 -0.30 -11.99 35.32
C LEU A 362 0.86 -11.92 34.31
N LEU A 363 1.68 -12.98 34.22
CA LEU A 363 2.74 -13.06 33.20
C LEU A 363 2.18 -13.11 31.79
N THR A 364 1.11 -13.87 31.57
CA THR A 364 0.42 -13.95 30.28
C THR A 364 -0.22 -12.62 29.94
N LEU A 365 -0.95 -11.97 30.87
CA LEU A 365 -1.51 -10.63 30.65
C LEU A 365 -0.42 -9.62 30.26
N GLY A 366 0.68 -9.57 31.03
CA GLY A 366 1.79 -8.65 30.77
C GLY A 366 2.46 -8.93 29.42
N THR A 367 2.69 -10.20 29.08
CA THR A 367 3.27 -10.59 27.79
C THR A 367 2.34 -10.18 26.64
N THR A 368 1.04 -10.48 26.71
CA THR A 368 0.06 -10.08 25.71
C THR A 368 0.03 -8.57 25.53
N ALA A 369 -0.07 -7.81 26.63
CA ALA A 369 -0.09 -6.34 26.58
C ALA A 369 1.17 -5.76 25.91
N VAL A 370 2.36 -6.26 26.28
CA VAL A 370 3.62 -5.81 25.65
C VAL A 370 3.70 -6.22 24.18
N THR A 371 3.22 -7.42 23.79
CA THR A 371 3.20 -7.81 22.37
C THR A 371 2.28 -6.91 21.54
N LEU A 372 1.09 -6.57 22.06
CA LEU A 372 0.16 -5.64 21.40
C LEU A 372 0.78 -4.25 21.24
N MET A 373 1.49 -3.76 22.26
CA MET A 373 2.24 -2.50 22.19
C MET A 373 3.33 -2.51 21.13
N LEU A 374 4.07 -3.61 21.02
CA LEU A 374 5.25 -3.70 20.16
C LEU A 374 4.88 -3.91 18.69
N THR A 375 3.73 -4.51 18.42
CA THR A 375 3.30 -4.94 17.06
C THR A 375 3.30 -3.81 16.02
N PRO A 376 2.69 -2.63 16.26
CA PRO A 376 2.69 -1.56 15.28
C PRO A 376 4.11 -1.10 14.91
N PHE A 377 5.04 -1.15 15.88
CA PHE A 377 6.45 -0.83 15.64
C PHE A 377 7.11 -1.92 14.79
N VAL A 378 6.93 -3.20 15.13
CA VAL A 378 7.48 -4.32 14.35
C VAL A 378 7.01 -4.23 12.90
N LEU A 379 5.71 -4.04 12.66
CA LEU A 379 5.15 -3.90 11.32
C LEU A 379 5.71 -2.71 10.55
N ARG A 380 5.92 -1.56 11.21
CA ARG A 380 6.58 -0.39 10.59
C ARG A 380 8.06 -0.62 10.27
N LEU A 381 8.73 -1.52 10.99
CA LEU A 381 10.13 -1.90 10.72
C LEU A 381 10.27 -2.91 9.58
N VAL A 382 9.21 -3.63 9.20
CA VAL A 382 9.26 -4.68 8.17
C VAL A 382 9.91 -4.19 6.87
N PRO A 383 9.51 -3.05 6.26
CA PRO A 383 10.14 -2.58 5.02
C PRO A 383 11.64 -2.32 5.16
N PHE A 384 12.08 -1.80 6.31
CA PHE A 384 13.49 -1.57 6.60
C PHE A 384 14.27 -2.87 6.72
N LEU A 385 13.70 -3.87 7.42
CA LEU A 385 14.30 -5.20 7.56
C LEU A 385 14.43 -5.90 6.20
N PHE A 386 13.46 -5.73 5.31
CA PHE A 386 13.53 -6.25 3.94
C PHE A 386 14.64 -5.59 3.13
N ASN A 387 14.72 -4.26 3.13
CA ASN A 387 15.79 -3.55 2.42
C ASN A 387 17.19 -3.96 2.93
N LEU A 388 17.32 -4.18 4.25
CA LEU A 388 18.56 -4.68 4.85
C LEU A 388 18.83 -6.13 4.43
N ALA A 389 17.82 -7.00 4.38
CA ALA A 389 17.96 -8.38 3.93
C ALA A 389 18.32 -8.47 2.44
N GLU A 390 17.77 -7.60 1.61
CA GLU A 390 18.12 -7.47 0.17
C GLU A 390 19.57 -6.98 -0.03
N SER A 391 20.11 -6.20 0.91
CA SER A 391 21.53 -5.78 0.86
C SER A 391 22.52 -6.92 1.13
N MET A 392 22.05 -8.07 1.64
CA MET A 392 22.89 -9.24 1.92
C MET A 392 22.97 -10.20 0.71
N PRO A 393 24.16 -10.38 0.09
CA PRO A 393 24.31 -11.11 -1.18
C PRO A 393 23.85 -12.57 -1.16
N TRP A 394 23.85 -13.21 0.02
CA TRP A 394 23.50 -14.62 0.20
C TRP A 394 21.99 -14.88 0.35
N LEU A 395 21.23 -13.89 0.80
CA LEU A 395 19.75 -13.94 0.89
C LEU A 395 19.09 -13.51 -0.42
N LYS A 396 19.81 -12.70 -1.21
CA LYS A 396 19.35 -12.16 -2.48
C LYS A 396 18.74 -13.20 -3.44
N PRO A 397 19.32 -14.40 -3.69
CA PRO A 397 18.71 -15.40 -4.57
C PRO A 397 17.38 -15.99 -4.06
N TYR A 398 17.17 -15.99 -2.74
CA TYR A 398 15.96 -16.52 -2.11
C TYR A 398 14.85 -15.46 -2.04
N LEU A 399 15.22 -14.18 -2.01
CA LEU A 399 14.32 -13.03 -2.02
C LEU A 399 13.99 -12.55 -3.45
N ASP A 400 14.96 -12.60 -4.37
CA ASP A 400 14.86 -12.20 -5.80
C ASP A 400 14.25 -13.30 -6.70
N GLY A 401 13.72 -14.38 -6.13
CA GLY A 401 12.97 -15.41 -6.89
C GLY A 401 11.74 -14.85 -7.64
N GLU A 402 11.38 -13.58 -7.43
CA GLU A 402 10.36 -12.84 -8.17
C GLU A 402 10.85 -12.24 -9.50
N GLY A 403 12.12 -12.46 -9.87
CA GLY A 403 12.69 -11.98 -11.11
C GLY A 403 12.13 -12.67 -12.35
N GLN A 404 11.79 -13.96 -12.31
CA GLN A 404 11.35 -14.71 -13.48
C GLN A 404 9.81 -14.78 -13.59
N PRO A 405 9.24 -14.79 -14.80
CA PRO A 405 7.82 -15.09 -15.00
C PRO A 405 7.49 -16.45 -14.41
N GLN A 406 6.47 -16.54 -13.56
CA GLN A 406 6.02 -17.81 -12.98
C GLN A 406 5.27 -18.66 -14.01
N ASP A 407 4.54 -17.99 -14.92
CA ASP A 407 3.78 -18.56 -16.02
C ASP A 407 3.53 -17.45 -17.06
N ALA A 408 3.26 -17.80 -18.31
CA ALA A 408 2.84 -16.88 -19.35
C ALA A 408 1.93 -17.60 -20.35
N SER A 409 1.00 -16.87 -20.98
CA SER A 409 0.22 -17.45 -22.08
C SER A 409 1.14 -17.88 -23.23
N GLU A 410 0.83 -18.98 -23.92
CA GLU A 410 1.65 -19.45 -25.05
C GLU A 410 1.69 -18.41 -26.21
N ASP A 411 0.60 -17.65 -26.37
CA ASP A 411 0.43 -16.66 -27.44
C ASP A 411 0.59 -15.20 -26.94
N VAL A 412 1.66 -14.87 -26.21
CA VAL A 412 1.94 -13.46 -25.88
C VAL A 412 2.31 -12.70 -27.17
N PRO A 413 1.53 -11.69 -27.62
CA PRO A 413 1.93 -10.86 -28.75
C PRO A 413 3.21 -10.09 -28.43
N LEU A 414 4.22 -10.23 -29.28
CA LEU A 414 5.55 -9.64 -29.05
C LEU A 414 5.75 -8.26 -29.69
N LYS A 415 4.80 -7.78 -30.51
CA LYS A 415 4.86 -6.46 -31.18
C LYS A 415 3.46 -5.86 -31.32
N ASP A 416 3.39 -4.55 -31.54
CA ASP A 416 2.15 -3.82 -31.89
C ASP A 416 1.00 -3.94 -30.86
N HIS A 417 1.31 -4.27 -29.61
CA HIS A 417 0.36 -4.50 -28.52
C HIS A 417 0.48 -3.42 -27.42
N VAL A 418 -0.48 -3.42 -26.50
CA VAL A 418 -0.48 -2.60 -25.28
C VAL A 418 -0.26 -3.50 -24.07
N VAL A 419 0.65 -3.11 -23.18
CA VAL A 419 0.89 -3.82 -21.91
C VAL A 419 0.07 -3.16 -20.80
N VAL A 420 -0.72 -3.93 -20.06
CA VAL A 420 -1.44 -3.45 -18.86
C VAL A 420 -0.85 -4.12 -17.63
N CYS A 421 -0.14 -3.35 -16.82
CA CYS A 421 0.45 -3.83 -15.57
C CYS A 421 -0.53 -3.63 -14.41
N GLY A 422 -1.12 -4.73 -13.95
CA GLY A 422 -2.12 -4.80 -12.88
C GLY A 422 -3.54 -4.97 -13.41
N TYR A 423 -4.15 -6.13 -13.15
CA TYR A 423 -5.52 -6.51 -13.51
C TYR A 423 -6.53 -6.28 -12.37
N GLY A 424 -6.38 -5.13 -11.68
CA GLY A 424 -7.30 -4.68 -10.63
C GLY A 424 -8.57 -4.04 -11.18
N ARG A 425 -9.25 -3.20 -10.39
CA ARG A 425 -10.48 -2.49 -10.81
C ARG A 425 -10.24 -1.64 -12.07
N VAL A 426 -9.19 -0.82 -12.07
CA VAL A 426 -8.83 0.04 -13.21
C VAL A 426 -8.32 -0.79 -14.40
N GLY A 427 -7.39 -1.71 -14.16
CA GLY A 427 -6.81 -2.55 -15.22
C GLY A 427 -7.85 -3.39 -15.96
N LYS A 428 -8.82 -3.98 -15.27
CA LYS A 428 -9.93 -4.71 -15.88
C LYS A 428 -10.73 -3.85 -16.85
N ASN A 429 -11.05 -2.62 -16.45
CA ASN A 429 -11.77 -1.68 -17.30
C ASN A 429 -10.94 -1.27 -18.52
N LEU A 430 -9.63 -1.02 -18.35
CA LEU A 430 -8.73 -0.71 -19.46
C LEU A 430 -8.65 -1.87 -20.46
N VAL A 431 -8.42 -3.10 -19.99
CA VAL A 431 -8.35 -4.30 -20.83
C VAL A 431 -9.65 -4.48 -21.61
N LYS A 432 -10.81 -4.35 -20.94
CA LYS A 432 -12.13 -4.44 -21.58
C LYS A 432 -12.30 -3.40 -22.70
N LEU A 433 -11.92 -2.15 -22.46
CA LEU A 433 -12.00 -1.08 -23.46
C LEU A 433 -11.05 -1.30 -24.64
N LEU A 434 -9.82 -1.75 -24.37
CA LEU A 434 -8.85 -2.06 -25.42
C LEU A 434 -9.30 -3.23 -26.31
N GLN A 435 -9.88 -4.28 -25.71
CA GLN A 435 -10.43 -5.41 -26.44
C GLN A 435 -11.63 -5.02 -27.32
N LEU A 436 -12.51 -4.12 -26.85
CA LEU A 436 -13.63 -3.60 -27.66
C LEU A 436 -13.15 -2.91 -28.94
N HIS A 437 -11.96 -2.30 -28.90
CA HIS A 437 -11.32 -1.67 -30.06
C HIS A 437 -10.35 -2.59 -30.82
N GLN A 438 -10.36 -3.90 -30.52
CA GLN A 438 -9.50 -4.91 -31.17
C GLN A 438 -8.00 -4.61 -31.06
N ILE A 439 -7.58 -3.92 -29.99
CA ILE A 439 -6.17 -3.66 -29.71
C ILE A 439 -5.59 -4.86 -28.96
N PRO A 440 -4.53 -5.52 -29.48
CA PRO A 440 -3.87 -6.61 -28.76
C PRO A 440 -3.35 -6.14 -27.40
N VAL A 441 -3.67 -6.88 -26.35
CA VAL A 441 -3.34 -6.51 -24.96
C VAL A 441 -2.68 -7.66 -24.24
N VAL A 442 -1.61 -7.35 -23.50
CA VAL A 442 -0.90 -8.28 -22.61
C VAL A 442 -1.04 -7.78 -21.18
N VAL A 443 -1.49 -8.64 -20.28
CA VAL A 443 -1.72 -8.27 -18.88
C VAL A 443 -0.66 -8.87 -17.98
N ILE A 444 0.00 -8.04 -17.17
CA ILE A 444 0.94 -8.48 -16.12
C ILE A 444 0.22 -8.39 -14.78
N ASP A 445 0.10 -9.49 -14.04
CA ASP A 445 -0.41 -9.48 -12.66
C ASP A 445 0.29 -10.54 -11.80
N GLN A 446 0.27 -10.34 -10.49
CA GLN A 446 0.91 -11.18 -9.47
C GLN A 446 -0.09 -12.05 -8.72
N SER A 447 -1.40 -11.88 -8.96
CA SER A 447 -2.46 -12.61 -8.30
C SER A 447 -2.90 -13.80 -9.14
N GLU A 448 -2.67 -15.01 -8.64
CA GLU A 448 -3.14 -16.26 -9.27
C GLU A 448 -4.65 -16.22 -9.56
N ALA A 449 -5.45 -15.64 -8.66
CA ALA A 449 -6.90 -15.50 -8.86
C ALA A 449 -7.25 -14.62 -10.08
N ARG A 450 -6.44 -13.59 -10.37
CA ARG A 450 -6.62 -12.73 -11.55
C ARG A 450 -6.08 -13.39 -12.82
N ILE A 451 -4.97 -14.10 -12.72
CA ILE A 451 -4.42 -14.90 -13.83
C ILE A 451 -5.42 -15.98 -14.27
N GLN A 452 -6.09 -16.64 -13.32
CA GLN A 452 -7.13 -17.61 -13.64
C GLN A 452 -8.31 -16.96 -14.40
N GLN A 453 -8.71 -15.73 -14.03
CA GLN A 453 -9.73 -14.98 -14.76
C GLN A 453 -9.28 -14.60 -16.18
N LEU A 454 -8.01 -14.21 -16.35
CA LEU A 454 -7.43 -13.90 -17.67
C LEU A 454 -7.38 -15.15 -18.55
N ARG A 455 -7.03 -16.30 -17.97
CA ARG A 455 -7.00 -17.60 -18.65
C ARG A 455 -8.39 -18.03 -19.11
N GLU A 456 -9.39 -17.90 -18.25
CA GLU A 456 -10.79 -18.21 -18.60
C GLU A 456 -11.37 -17.26 -19.66
N ALA A 457 -10.89 -16.02 -19.71
CA ALA A 457 -11.28 -15.02 -20.69
C ALA A 457 -10.41 -15.03 -21.96
N GLU A 458 -9.47 -15.98 -22.09
CA GLU A 458 -8.53 -16.12 -23.22
C GLU A 458 -7.75 -14.81 -23.52
N ILE A 459 -7.37 -14.08 -22.47
CA ILE A 459 -6.60 -12.84 -22.56
C ILE A 459 -5.13 -13.15 -22.32
N ALA A 460 -4.24 -12.69 -23.21
CA ALA A 460 -2.81 -12.89 -23.07
C ALA A 460 -2.28 -12.29 -21.76
N TYR A 461 -1.49 -13.07 -21.01
CA TYR A 461 -1.03 -12.69 -19.69
C TYR A 461 0.41 -13.13 -19.43
N VAL A 462 1.06 -12.41 -18.51
CA VAL A 462 2.32 -12.81 -17.88
C VAL A 462 2.11 -12.81 -16.37
N TYR A 463 2.24 -13.99 -15.76
CA TYR A 463 2.14 -14.15 -14.32
C TYR A 463 3.47 -13.80 -13.67
N GLY A 464 3.54 -12.63 -13.04
CA GLY A 464 4.78 -12.16 -12.44
C GLY A 464 4.69 -10.73 -11.91
N ASN A 465 5.76 -10.33 -11.22
CA ASN A 465 5.87 -8.98 -10.68
C ASN A 465 6.29 -8.00 -11.80
N GLY A 466 5.42 -7.05 -12.15
CA GLY A 466 5.71 -6.03 -13.18
C GLY A 466 6.84 -5.06 -12.82
N VAL A 467 7.42 -5.17 -11.63
CA VAL A 467 8.67 -4.52 -11.24
C VAL A 467 9.91 -5.23 -11.81
N SER A 468 9.79 -6.51 -12.15
CA SER A 468 10.90 -7.31 -12.68
C SER A 468 11.16 -7.01 -14.16
N PHE A 469 12.45 -6.83 -14.48
CA PHE A 469 12.92 -6.64 -15.85
C PHE A 469 12.54 -7.82 -16.77
N HIS A 470 12.70 -9.07 -16.32
CA HIS A 470 12.36 -10.23 -17.16
C HIS A 470 10.86 -10.39 -17.36
N VAL A 471 10.03 -10.00 -16.39
CA VAL A 471 8.57 -10.05 -16.54
C VAL A 471 8.12 -9.03 -17.59
N LEU A 472 8.69 -7.82 -17.55
CA LEU A 472 8.45 -6.78 -18.56
C LEU A 472 8.97 -7.20 -19.95
N GLU A 473 10.14 -7.83 -20.01
CA GLU A 473 10.73 -8.37 -21.24
C GLU A 473 9.85 -9.48 -21.85
N THR A 474 9.39 -10.42 -21.02
CA THR A 474 8.49 -11.51 -21.41
C THR A 474 7.14 -10.98 -21.90
N ALA A 475 6.67 -9.88 -21.31
CA ALA A 475 5.46 -9.19 -21.75
C ALA A 475 5.65 -8.38 -23.03
N GLY A 476 6.84 -8.35 -23.63
CA GLY A 476 7.10 -7.69 -24.91
C GLY A 476 7.22 -6.16 -24.82
N VAL A 477 7.51 -5.61 -23.64
CA VAL A 477 7.56 -4.14 -23.40
C VAL A 477 8.51 -3.42 -24.38
N ASN A 478 9.60 -4.07 -24.81
CA ASN A 478 10.57 -3.54 -25.79
C ASN A 478 9.97 -3.16 -27.16
N HIS A 479 8.80 -3.71 -27.48
CA HIS A 479 8.13 -3.53 -28.76
C HIS A 479 6.65 -3.17 -28.62
N ALA A 480 6.23 -2.81 -27.40
CA ALA A 480 4.88 -2.37 -27.12
C ALA A 480 4.65 -0.96 -27.69
N LYS A 481 3.41 -0.66 -28.10
CA LYS A 481 3.00 0.69 -28.54
C LYS A 481 2.75 1.65 -27.39
N GLY A 482 2.44 1.09 -26.23
CA GLY A 482 2.17 1.81 -25.01
C GLY A 482 1.96 0.84 -23.86
N MET A 483 2.01 1.38 -22.65
CA MET A 483 1.84 0.61 -21.45
C MET A 483 1.06 1.41 -20.41
N ALA A 484 0.12 0.74 -19.74
CA ALA A 484 -0.62 1.28 -18.63
C ALA A 484 -0.14 0.65 -17.32
N ILE A 485 0.22 1.45 -16.33
CA ILE A 485 0.61 0.99 -14.98
C ILE A 485 -0.55 1.26 -14.02
N ALA A 486 -1.26 0.20 -13.63
CA ALA A 486 -2.45 0.24 -12.77
C ALA A 486 -2.24 -0.54 -11.45
N LEU A 487 -1.01 -0.53 -10.93
CA LEU A 487 -0.62 -1.17 -9.68
C LEU A 487 -1.16 -0.42 -8.45
N PRO A 488 -1.38 -1.09 -7.30
CA PRO A 488 -1.94 -0.47 -6.09
C PRO A 488 -0.90 0.24 -5.20
N ASP A 489 0.39 -0.10 -5.34
CA ASP A 489 1.48 0.38 -4.46
C ASP A 489 2.32 1.48 -5.16
N PRO A 490 2.50 2.68 -4.55
CA PRO A 490 3.34 3.75 -5.09
C PRO A 490 4.77 3.35 -5.46
N MET A 491 5.42 2.50 -4.66
CA MET A 491 6.81 2.11 -4.91
C MET A 491 6.91 1.20 -6.14
N SER A 492 6.01 0.22 -6.23
CA SER A 492 5.89 -0.68 -7.38
C SER A 492 5.57 0.10 -8.65
N ILE A 493 4.70 1.11 -8.59
CA ILE A 493 4.42 2.01 -9.71
C ILE A 493 5.72 2.69 -10.17
N ARG A 494 6.44 3.35 -9.26
CA ARG A 494 7.67 4.10 -9.58
C ARG A 494 8.76 3.19 -10.18
N LEU A 495 8.94 2.01 -9.61
CA LEU A 495 9.97 1.10 -10.05
C LEU A 495 9.60 0.43 -11.38
N CYS A 496 8.33 0.03 -11.56
CA CYS A 496 7.81 -0.47 -12.84
C CYS A 496 7.98 0.58 -13.95
N LEU A 497 7.61 1.84 -13.68
CA LEU A 497 7.80 2.97 -14.60
C LEU A 497 9.28 3.13 -15.00
N LYS A 498 10.18 3.17 -14.02
CA LYS A 498 11.62 3.30 -14.28
C LYS A 498 12.16 2.13 -15.12
N ARG A 499 11.78 0.89 -14.80
CA ARG A 499 12.24 -0.30 -15.52
C ARG A 499 11.67 -0.38 -16.94
N ALA A 500 10.41 0.03 -17.13
CA ALA A 500 9.81 0.09 -18.45
C ALA A 500 10.53 1.10 -19.36
N LEU A 501 10.93 2.26 -18.81
CA LEU A 501 11.71 3.27 -19.54
C LEU A 501 13.17 2.86 -19.77
N GLU A 502 13.77 2.09 -18.85
CA GLU A 502 15.09 1.47 -19.08
C GLU A 502 15.06 0.45 -20.24
N LEU A 503 13.93 -0.25 -20.42
CA LEU A 503 13.70 -1.20 -21.52
C LEU A 503 13.38 -0.50 -22.85
N CYS A 504 12.51 0.51 -22.80
CA CYS A 504 12.06 1.26 -23.97
C CYS A 504 11.87 2.75 -23.59
N PRO A 505 12.89 3.60 -23.84
CA PRO A 505 12.85 5.01 -23.46
C PRO A 505 11.74 5.84 -24.11
N GLU A 506 11.27 5.43 -25.29
CA GLU A 506 10.22 6.13 -26.06
C GLU A 506 8.79 5.58 -25.76
N LEU A 507 8.65 4.67 -24.80
CA LEU A 507 7.38 4.00 -24.52
C LEU A 507 6.33 4.97 -23.98
N ASN A 508 5.15 4.98 -24.60
CA ASN A 508 4.02 5.76 -24.12
C ASN A 508 3.44 5.15 -22.83
N LEU A 509 3.78 5.74 -21.68
CA LEU A 509 3.37 5.26 -20.36
C LEU A 509 2.24 6.09 -19.76
N VAL A 510 1.10 5.45 -19.53
CA VAL A 510 -0.02 6.01 -18.76
C VAL A 510 -0.02 5.40 -17.37
N VAL A 511 0.08 6.21 -16.34
CA VAL A 511 0.31 5.73 -14.98
C VAL A 511 -0.82 6.14 -14.07
N ARG A 512 -1.33 5.20 -13.27
CA ARG A 512 -2.28 5.50 -12.21
C ARG A 512 -1.54 6.07 -11.00
N ALA A 513 -1.93 7.25 -10.52
CA ALA A 513 -1.55 7.72 -9.19
C ALA A 513 -2.52 7.19 -8.13
N THR A 514 -1.98 6.70 -7.00
CA THR A 514 -2.78 6.24 -5.85
C THR A 514 -2.89 7.28 -4.75
N GLN A 515 -2.07 8.33 -4.79
CA GLN A 515 -2.03 9.43 -3.84
C GLN A 515 -1.64 10.71 -4.57
N ASP A 516 -2.26 11.83 -4.22
CA ASP A 516 -2.08 13.13 -4.89
C ASP A 516 -0.62 13.58 -4.90
N LYS A 517 0.09 13.30 -3.80
CA LYS A 517 1.51 13.66 -3.61
C LYS A 517 2.46 12.98 -4.62
N ASN A 518 2.01 11.93 -5.30
CA ASN A 518 2.84 11.17 -6.23
C ASN A 518 2.67 11.61 -7.69
N ILE A 519 1.65 12.40 -8.01
CA ILE A 519 1.34 12.76 -9.40
C ILE A 519 2.54 13.42 -10.07
N GLU A 520 3.11 14.47 -9.45
CA GLU A 520 4.30 15.14 -10.00
C GLU A 520 5.50 14.21 -10.09
N VAL A 521 5.75 13.41 -9.06
CA VAL A 521 6.88 12.47 -9.05
C VAL A 521 6.82 11.50 -10.24
N LEU A 522 5.62 11.06 -10.61
CA LEU A 522 5.43 10.13 -11.72
C LEU A 522 5.68 10.80 -13.08
N TYR A 523 5.24 12.04 -13.28
CA TYR A 523 5.62 12.83 -14.44
C TYR A 523 7.13 13.03 -14.53
N GLN A 524 7.78 13.36 -13.41
CA GLN A 524 9.23 13.57 -13.35
C GLN A 524 10.03 12.31 -13.67
N LEU A 525 9.47 11.13 -13.36
CA LEU A 525 10.06 9.84 -13.71
C LEU A 525 9.89 9.47 -15.19
N GLY A 526 9.11 10.24 -15.96
CA GLY A 526 8.93 10.04 -17.40
C GLY A 526 7.59 9.42 -17.79
N ALA A 527 6.59 9.40 -16.90
CA ALA A 527 5.23 9.07 -17.30
C ALA A 527 4.73 10.11 -18.32
N ARG A 528 4.10 9.65 -19.40
CA ARG A 528 3.49 10.53 -20.40
C ARG A 528 2.22 11.18 -19.87
N GLU A 529 1.42 10.40 -19.14
CA GLU A 529 0.17 10.83 -18.54
C GLU A 529 0.01 10.17 -17.17
N VAL A 530 -0.47 10.93 -16.19
CA VAL A 530 -0.71 10.43 -14.83
C VAL A 530 -2.16 10.67 -14.45
N VAL A 531 -2.89 9.57 -14.29
CA VAL A 531 -4.33 9.59 -14.00
C VAL A 531 -4.55 9.31 -12.51
N GLN A 532 -5.21 10.24 -11.82
CA GLN A 532 -5.67 10.04 -10.44
C GLN A 532 -7.18 9.74 -10.49
N PRO A 533 -7.61 8.52 -10.13
CA PRO A 533 -9.00 8.08 -10.35
C PRO A 533 -10.07 8.92 -9.65
N GLU A 534 -9.80 9.43 -8.45
CA GLU A 534 -10.74 10.20 -7.65
C GLU A 534 -11.04 11.57 -8.29
N PHE A 535 -10.03 12.24 -8.85
CA PHE A 535 -10.13 13.48 -9.58
C PHE A 535 -10.83 13.26 -10.91
N GLU A 536 -10.45 12.25 -11.69
CA GLU A 536 -11.16 11.96 -12.95
C GLU A 536 -12.64 11.62 -12.72
N ALA A 537 -12.96 10.87 -11.67
CA ALA A 537 -14.35 10.63 -11.29
C ALA A 537 -15.07 11.93 -10.92
N SER A 538 -14.41 12.84 -10.19
CA SER A 538 -14.99 14.14 -9.82
C SER A 538 -15.20 15.06 -11.03
N LEU A 539 -14.27 15.08 -11.99
CA LEU A 539 -14.37 15.87 -13.22
C LEU A 539 -15.51 15.35 -14.11
N GLU A 540 -15.70 14.03 -14.20
CA GLU A 540 -16.80 13.44 -14.96
C GLU A 540 -18.16 13.74 -14.30
N MET A 541 -18.26 13.62 -12.97
CA MET A 541 -19.47 14.03 -12.24
C MET A 541 -19.79 15.52 -12.43
N ALA A 542 -18.77 16.38 -12.35
CA ALA A 542 -18.91 17.80 -12.60
C ALA A 542 -19.35 18.07 -14.05
N THR A 543 -18.79 17.36 -15.01
CA THR A 543 -19.17 17.47 -16.43
C THR A 543 -20.66 17.20 -16.63
N TYR A 544 -21.17 16.12 -16.03
CA TYR A 544 -22.59 15.77 -16.11
C TYR A 544 -23.47 16.86 -15.46
N LEU A 545 -23.15 17.28 -14.23
CA LEU A 545 -23.92 18.29 -13.51
C LEU A 545 -23.92 19.66 -14.22
N LEU A 546 -22.76 20.14 -14.69
CA LEU A 546 -22.66 21.43 -15.36
C LEU A 546 -23.41 21.43 -16.70
N THR A 547 -23.34 20.32 -17.43
CA THR A 547 -24.09 20.17 -18.69
C THR A 547 -25.60 20.15 -18.43
N ASP A 548 -26.06 19.44 -17.39
CA ASP A 548 -27.49 19.39 -16.99
C ASP A 548 -28.01 20.75 -16.49
N LEU A 549 -27.15 21.53 -15.83
CA LEU A 549 -27.44 22.91 -15.40
C LEU A 549 -27.42 23.93 -16.56
N GLY A 550 -27.19 23.48 -17.80
CA GLY A 550 -27.32 24.30 -19.01
C GLY A 550 -26.04 25.00 -19.46
N LEU A 551 -24.87 24.66 -18.92
CA LEU A 551 -23.60 25.12 -19.48
C LEU A 551 -23.32 24.39 -20.80
N SER A 552 -22.67 25.08 -21.74
CA SER A 552 -22.32 24.46 -23.01
C SER A 552 -21.24 23.41 -22.82
N THR A 553 -21.40 22.26 -23.48
CA THR A 553 -20.44 21.15 -23.41
C THR A 553 -19.03 21.60 -23.81
N GLU A 554 -18.89 22.55 -24.74
CA GLU A 554 -17.60 23.10 -25.14
C GLU A 554 -16.88 23.84 -24.01
N VAL A 555 -17.61 24.63 -23.22
CA VAL A 555 -17.04 25.38 -22.08
C VAL A 555 -16.63 24.40 -21.00
N VAL A 556 -17.52 23.47 -20.65
CA VAL A 556 -17.26 22.45 -19.63
C VAL A 556 -16.05 21.59 -20.02
N GLN A 557 -16.00 21.07 -21.26
CA GLN A 557 -14.86 20.27 -21.73
C GLN A 557 -13.56 21.07 -21.73
N ARG A 558 -13.59 22.37 -22.09
CA ARG A 558 -12.41 23.23 -22.04
C ARG A 558 -11.90 23.40 -20.60
N GLU A 559 -12.79 23.67 -19.65
CA GLU A 559 -12.42 23.81 -18.23
C GLU A 559 -11.87 22.50 -17.65
N MET A 560 -12.54 21.37 -17.90
CA MET A 560 -12.05 20.07 -17.43
C MET A 560 -10.69 19.72 -18.05
N GLN A 561 -10.49 20.01 -19.34
CA GLN A 561 -9.21 19.78 -20.00
C GLN A 561 -8.11 20.68 -19.46
N GLN A 562 -8.44 21.92 -19.08
CA GLN A 562 -7.47 22.82 -18.43
C GLN A 562 -7.00 22.24 -17.09
N ILE A 563 -7.93 21.77 -16.25
CA ILE A 563 -7.58 21.15 -14.96
C ILE A 563 -6.69 19.92 -15.16
N ARG A 564 -6.95 19.09 -16.18
CA ARG A 564 -6.09 17.94 -16.53
C ARG A 564 -4.69 18.37 -16.96
N ASN A 565 -4.61 19.39 -17.83
CA ASN A 565 -3.34 19.93 -18.32
C ASN A 565 -2.49 20.55 -17.20
N ASP A 566 -3.14 21.13 -16.19
CA ASP A 566 -2.50 21.67 -14.99
C ASP A 566 -2.28 20.58 -13.91
N HIS A 567 -2.30 19.30 -14.30
CA HIS A 567 -2.09 18.14 -13.43
C HIS A 567 -2.97 18.15 -12.17
N TYR A 568 -4.22 18.64 -12.25
CA TYR A 568 -5.15 18.75 -11.11
C TYR A 568 -4.70 19.71 -10.00
N LEU A 569 -3.75 20.63 -10.26
CA LEU A 569 -3.27 21.58 -9.24
C LEU A 569 -4.40 22.35 -8.56
N ASP A 570 -5.41 22.79 -9.33
CA ASP A 570 -6.57 23.53 -8.83
C ASP A 570 -7.46 22.75 -7.86
N LEU A 571 -7.40 21.42 -7.90
CA LEU A 571 -8.21 20.53 -7.04
C LEU A 571 -7.45 20.01 -5.82
N ARG A 572 -6.12 20.22 -5.78
CA ARG A 572 -5.29 19.75 -4.67
C ARG A 572 -5.43 20.71 -3.48
N PRO A 573 -5.45 20.20 -2.23
CA PRO A 573 -5.45 21.06 -1.06
C PRO A 573 -4.20 21.96 -1.05
N GLU A 574 -4.36 23.25 -0.74
CA GLU A 574 -3.27 24.24 -0.70
C GLU A 574 -2.09 23.69 0.12
N ARG A 575 -1.01 23.32 -0.57
CA ARG A 575 0.28 23.05 0.04
C ARG A 575 1.18 24.22 -0.27
N SER A 576 1.96 24.67 0.71
CA SER A 576 2.94 25.70 0.41
C SER A 576 3.96 25.14 -0.60
N ALA A 577 4.37 25.94 -1.57
CA ALA A 577 5.42 25.57 -2.53
C ALA A 577 6.67 25.00 -1.82
N SER A 578 6.95 25.51 -0.60
CA SER A 578 8.02 25.04 0.28
C SER A 578 7.89 23.60 0.79
N GLU A 579 6.67 23.07 0.98
CA GLU A 579 6.41 21.71 1.46
C GLU A 579 6.52 20.69 0.32
N VAL A 580 6.01 21.05 -0.86
CA VAL A 580 6.17 20.25 -2.08
C VAL A 580 7.65 20.18 -2.45
N SER A 581 8.35 21.32 -2.42
CA SER A 581 9.80 21.39 -2.62
C SER A 581 10.56 20.54 -1.60
N ARG A 582 10.25 20.59 -0.29
CA ARG A 582 10.89 19.74 0.73
C ARG A 582 10.63 18.24 0.52
N TYR A 583 9.40 17.85 0.23
CA TYR A 583 9.04 16.45 -0.03
C TYR A 583 9.76 15.92 -1.27
N LEU A 584 9.74 16.69 -2.36
CA LEU A 584 10.49 16.32 -3.56
C LEU A 584 11.99 16.33 -3.31
N GLN A 585 12.53 17.25 -2.51
CA GLN A 585 13.95 17.24 -2.17
C GLN A 585 14.38 15.97 -1.42
N GLN A 586 13.48 15.35 -0.66
CA GLN A 586 13.68 14.05 -0.01
C GLN A 586 13.50 12.88 -0.98
N VAL A 587 12.52 12.94 -1.88
CA VAL A 587 12.17 11.84 -2.80
C VAL A 587 13.09 11.78 -4.03
N THR A 588 13.66 12.93 -4.44
CA THR A 588 14.61 13.06 -5.57
C THR A 588 16.06 13.18 -5.11
N ARG A 589 16.36 12.85 -3.85
CA ARG A 589 17.72 12.93 -3.28
C ARG A 589 18.76 12.12 -4.07
N ASP A 590 18.32 11.05 -4.70
CA ASP A 590 19.14 10.15 -5.52
C ASP A 590 19.17 10.54 -7.01
N LEU A 591 18.47 11.61 -7.40
CA LEU A 591 18.47 12.13 -8.76
C LEU A 591 19.43 13.33 -8.86
N ASN A 592 20.31 13.31 -9.88
CA ASN A 592 21.29 14.37 -10.13
C ASN A 592 20.58 15.68 -10.51
N ARG A 593 20.35 16.55 -9.53
CA ARG A 593 19.75 17.89 -9.70
C ARG A 593 20.81 18.97 -9.80
N ARG A 594 20.64 19.92 -10.72
CA ARG A 594 21.50 21.11 -10.84
C ARG A 594 20.69 22.34 -11.22
N TRP A 595 21.03 23.47 -10.64
CA TRP A 595 20.60 24.78 -11.16
C TRP A 595 21.47 25.12 -12.37
N TYR A 596 20.84 25.25 -13.53
CA TYR A 596 21.46 25.67 -14.77
C TYR A 596 21.09 27.12 -15.07
N ALA A 597 22.08 28.01 -15.18
CA ALA A 597 21.83 29.39 -15.55
C ALA A 597 21.66 29.49 -17.07
N LEU A 598 20.50 29.98 -17.52
CA LEU A 598 20.23 30.13 -18.94
C LEU A 598 21.10 31.28 -19.51
N PRO A 599 21.92 31.02 -20.55
CA PRO A 599 22.74 32.06 -21.18
C PRO A 599 21.88 33.22 -21.71
N ALA A 600 22.39 34.45 -21.64
CA ALA A 600 21.63 35.65 -22.05
C ALA A 600 21.34 35.71 -23.57
N ASP A 601 22.11 34.97 -24.36
CA ASP A 601 21.99 34.78 -25.81
C ASP A 601 21.36 33.42 -26.17
N SER A 602 20.81 32.70 -25.18
CA SER A 602 20.24 31.38 -25.38
C SER A 602 19.10 31.41 -26.42
N PRO A 603 19.10 30.48 -27.39
CA PRO A 603 18.03 30.40 -28.39
C PRO A 603 16.67 30.03 -27.78
N LEU A 604 16.66 29.53 -26.54
CA LEU A 604 15.47 29.15 -25.77
C LEU A 604 14.73 30.34 -25.16
N ILE A 605 15.36 31.52 -25.10
CA ILE A 605 14.72 32.72 -24.56
C ILE A 605 13.53 33.13 -25.42
N GLY A 606 12.39 33.36 -24.76
CA GLY A 606 11.11 33.71 -25.36
C GLY A 606 10.24 32.51 -25.74
N MET A 607 10.77 31.28 -25.66
CA MET A 607 10.02 30.05 -25.93
C MET A 607 9.21 29.61 -24.71
N SER A 608 8.04 29.02 -24.94
CA SER A 608 7.35 28.26 -23.88
C SER A 608 8.07 26.93 -23.62
N LEU A 609 7.80 26.29 -22.47
CA LEU A 609 8.35 24.98 -22.17
C LEU A 609 7.92 23.89 -23.17
N GLU A 610 6.70 23.98 -23.68
CA GLU A 610 6.19 23.10 -24.75
C GLU A 610 6.95 23.30 -26.07
N GLU A 611 7.27 24.55 -26.40
CA GLU A 611 8.05 24.87 -27.61
C GLU A 611 9.51 24.43 -27.48
N ALA A 612 10.09 24.59 -26.29
CA ALA A 612 11.48 24.23 -26.01
C ALA A 612 11.70 22.71 -25.92
N ASP A 613 10.67 21.96 -25.49
CA ASP A 613 10.61 20.49 -25.41
C ASP A 613 11.90 19.84 -24.88
N MET A 614 12.43 20.40 -23.79
CA MET A 614 13.76 20.06 -23.28
C MET A 614 13.86 18.60 -22.90
N ARG A 615 12.79 17.99 -22.38
CA ARG A 615 12.79 16.57 -21.98
C ARG A 615 12.94 15.65 -23.17
N TYR A 616 12.21 15.90 -24.26
CA TYR A 616 12.34 15.08 -25.47
C TYR A 616 13.70 15.25 -26.14
N LEU A 617 14.22 16.49 -26.18
CA LEU A 617 15.44 16.80 -26.92
C LEU A 617 16.73 16.52 -26.15
N THR A 618 16.70 16.60 -24.81
CA THR A 618 17.91 16.50 -23.98
C THR A 618 17.83 15.41 -22.91
N GLY A 619 16.65 14.81 -22.70
CA GLY A 619 16.41 13.91 -21.58
C GLY A 619 16.23 14.62 -20.23
N THR A 620 16.46 15.93 -20.12
CA THR A 620 16.34 16.63 -18.83
C THR A 620 14.92 17.08 -18.50
N SER A 621 14.53 16.93 -17.24
CA SER A 621 13.24 17.43 -16.72
C SER A 621 13.45 18.74 -15.95
N LEU A 622 12.65 19.76 -16.26
CA LEU A 622 12.62 21.02 -15.53
C LEU A 622 11.71 20.91 -14.30
N MET A 623 12.22 21.32 -13.14
CA MET A 623 11.51 21.32 -11.86
C MET A 623 11.00 22.71 -11.47
N ALA A 624 11.84 23.73 -11.66
CA ALA A 624 11.56 25.09 -11.23
C ALA A 624 12.35 26.11 -12.07
N ILE A 625 11.83 27.33 -12.15
CA ILE A 625 12.51 28.48 -12.75
C ILE A 625 12.68 29.54 -11.68
N ARG A 626 13.89 30.01 -11.45
CA ARG A 626 14.16 31.21 -10.67
C ARG A 626 14.46 32.37 -11.61
N ARG A 627 13.55 33.34 -11.65
CA ARG A 627 13.63 34.56 -12.47
C ARG A 627 14.72 35.49 -11.95
N ALA A 628 15.18 36.40 -12.82
CA ALA A 628 16.18 37.41 -12.46
C ALA A 628 15.71 38.39 -11.36
N ASN A 629 14.40 38.60 -11.22
CA ASN A 629 13.77 39.42 -10.16
C ASN A 629 13.75 38.72 -8.78
N GLY A 630 14.18 37.46 -8.69
CA GLY A 630 14.16 36.65 -7.47
C GLY A 630 12.89 35.83 -7.25
N GLU A 631 11.91 35.92 -8.14
CA GLU A 631 10.70 35.08 -8.13
C GLU A 631 11.03 33.64 -8.52
N GLU A 632 10.52 32.69 -7.75
CA GLU A 632 10.72 31.26 -7.99
C GLU A 632 9.37 30.64 -8.40
N ILE A 633 9.33 30.13 -9.63
CA ILE A 633 8.21 29.43 -10.22
C ILE A 633 8.51 27.95 -10.09
N ASP A 634 7.94 27.34 -9.06
CA ASP A 634 7.96 25.89 -8.88
C ASP A 634 6.95 25.25 -9.84
N TYR A 635 7.38 24.23 -10.58
CA TYR A 635 6.57 23.48 -11.57
C TYR A 635 5.93 24.38 -12.65
N PRO A 636 6.77 25.07 -13.44
CA PRO A 636 6.27 25.90 -14.53
C PRO A 636 5.44 25.07 -15.53
N ASN A 637 4.27 25.57 -15.90
CA ASN A 637 3.39 24.91 -16.84
C ASN A 637 3.94 24.97 -18.29
N ASN A 638 3.35 24.18 -19.19
CA ASN A 638 3.77 24.06 -20.58
C ASN A 638 3.80 25.42 -21.34
N GLN A 639 2.99 26.39 -20.91
CA GLN A 639 2.90 27.72 -21.51
C GLN A 639 3.91 28.72 -20.93
N THR A 640 4.60 28.37 -19.84
CA THR A 640 5.55 29.25 -19.16
C THR A 640 6.72 29.56 -20.09
N LYS A 641 6.99 30.85 -20.29
CA LYS A 641 8.07 31.31 -21.16
C LYS A 641 9.38 31.46 -20.43
N LEU A 642 10.46 31.02 -21.08
CA LEU A 642 11.83 31.22 -20.62
C LEU A 642 12.28 32.66 -20.88
N GLU A 643 12.86 33.30 -19.88
CA GLU A 643 13.31 34.70 -19.92
C GLU A 643 14.83 34.81 -19.75
N ALA A 644 15.38 35.93 -20.21
CA ALA A 644 16.80 36.21 -20.04
C ALA A 644 17.14 36.35 -18.55
N GLY A 645 18.13 35.59 -18.08
CA GLY A 645 18.55 35.59 -16.68
C GLY A 645 17.86 34.54 -15.79
N ASP A 646 17.01 33.70 -16.38
CA ASP A 646 16.43 32.55 -15.68
C ASP A 646 17.49 31.56 -15.21
N ARG A 647 17.28 30.99 -14.01
CA ARG A 647 17.96 29.79 -13.55
C ARG A 647 16.97 28.64 -13.54
N LEU A 648 17.32 27.55 -14.17
CA LEU A 648 16.50 26.37 -14.37
C LEU A 648 16.94 25.28 -13.40
N LEU A 649 16.07 24.84 -12.50
CA LEU A 649 16.34 23.66 -11.69
C LEU A 649 16.01 22.42 -12.53
N VAL A 650 17.03 21.71 -12.98
CA VAL A 650 16.88 20.57 -13.87
C VAL A 650 17.35 19.27 -13.23
N VAL A 651 16.70 18.18 -13.63
CA VAL A 651 16.99 16.81 -13.18
C VAL A 651 17.28 15.95 -14.40
N GLY A 652 18.41 15.24 -14.38
CA GLY A 652 18.83 14.34 -15.44
C GLY A 652 20.17 13.66 -15.14
N ALA A 653 20.54 12.65 -15.92
CA ALA A 653 21.87 12.04 -15.91
C ALA A 653 22.95 13.07 -16.32
N ALA A 654 24.23 12.77 -16.03
CA ALA A 654 25.32 13.70 -16.34
C ALA A 654 25.40 14.05 -17.84
N GLU A 655 25.10 13.08 -18.71
CA GLU A 655 25.07 13.23 -20.16
C GLU A 655 23.88 14.08 -20.64
N GLU A 656 22.70 13.88 -20.05
CA GLU A 656 21.50 14.68 -20.32
C GLU A 656 21.71 16.15 -19.92
N LEU A 657 22.34 16.39 -18.76
CA LEU A 657 22.68 17.74 -18.30
C LEU A 657 23.71 18.43 -19.20
N ALA A 658 24.66 17.69 -19.77
CA ALA A 658 25.59 18.22 -20.76
C ALA A 658 24.86 18.56 -22.07
N ALA A 659 23.94 17.69 -22.53
CA ALA A 659 23.11 17.93 -23.70
C ALA A 659 22.23 19.18 -23.54
N LEU A 660 21.66 19.41 -22.35
CA LEU A 660 20.93 20.64 -22.04
C LEU A 660 21.83 21.88 -22.14
N ALA A 661 23.07 21.81 -21.67
CA ALA A 661 23.99 22.95 -21.73
C ALA A 661 24.31 23.34 -23.18
N GLU A 662 24.57 22.36 -24.05
CA GLU A 662 24.78 22.59 -25.48
C GLU A 662 23.51 23.10 -26.18
N PHE A 663 22.34 22.52 -25.84
CA PHE A 663 21.03 22.91 -26.36
C PHE A 663 20.70 24.36 -26.02
N ALA A 664 20.93 24.75 -24.77
CA ALA A 664 20.75 26.11 -24.31
C ALA A 664 21.75 27.12 -24.90
N GLN A 665 22.84 26.67 -25.54
CA GLN A 665 23.82 27.51 -26.25
C GLN A 665 23.67 27.46 -27.78
N GLY A 666 22.76 26.63 -28.31
CA GLY A 666 22.52 26.50 -29.75
C GLY A 666 23.61 25.77 -30.53
N GLN A 667 24.49 24.99 -29.88
CA GLN A 667 25.69 24.39 -30.51
C GLN A 667 25.57 22.90 -30.91
N VAL A 668 24.39 22.30 -30.82
CA VAL A 668 24.25 20.93 -30.30
C VAL A 668 24.85 19.77 -31.11
N ALA A 669 25.47 18.83 -30.38
CA ALA A 669 25.48 17.40 -30.68
C ALA A 669 24.89 16.61 -29.49
N VAL A 670 23.63 16.16 -29.57
CA VAL A 670 23.05 15.22 -28.58
C VAL A 670 23.56 13.82 -28.92
N PRO A 671 24.29 13.11 -28.04
CA PRO A 671 24.63 11.72 -28.31
C PRO A 671 23.50 10.81 -27.82
N GLY A 672 22.65 10.36 -28.74
CA GLY A 672 22.13 8.99 -28.66
C GLY A 672 23.14 8.07 -29.37
N GLU A 673 23.22 6.78 -29.01
CA GLU A 673 24.21 5.84 -29.57
C GLU A 673 24.30 5.85 -31.12
N ASN A 674 23.31 6.39 -31.85
CA ASN A 674 23.33 6.58 -33.30
C ASN A 674 22.60 7.83 -33.87
N SER A 675 22.24 8.84 -33.08
CA SER A 675 21.51 10.04 -33.58
C SER A 675 21.95 11.34 -32.90
N ALA A 676 21.96 12.43 -33.66
CA ALA A 676 22.25 13.79 -33.22
C ALA A 676 21.25 14.79 -33.82
N CYS A 677 21.14 15.98 -33.21
CA CYS A 677 20.31 17.10 -33.66
C CYS A 677 21.15 18.37 -33.72
N GLN A 678 21.09 19.12 -34.82
CA GLN A 678 21.92 20.30 -35.05
C GLN A 678 21.13 21.46 -35.65
N TRP A 679 21.35 22.67 -35.13
CA TRP A 679 20.88 23.91 -35.74
C TRP A 679 21.81 24.34 -36.87
N ILE A 680 21.25 24.53 -38.06
CA ILE A 680 22.01 25.00 -39.23
C ILE A 680 21.38 26.29 -39.75
N ALA A 681 22.20 27.35 -39.83
CA ALA A 681 21.79 28.62 -40.41
C ALA A 681 21.86 28.56 -41.95
N VAL A 682 20.77 28.96 -42.60
CA VAL A 682 20.70 29.15 -44.05
C VAL A 682 21.31 30.53 -44.36
N LYS A 683 22.41 30.52 -45.10
CA LYS A 683 23.11 31.74 -45.54
C LYS A 683 22.79 32.07 -47.00
N ALA A 684 22.91 33.35 -47.36
CA ALA A 684 22.68 33.88 -48.71
C ALA A 684 23.43 33.16 -49.85
N ASP A 685 24.51 32.45 -49.54
CA ASP A 685 25.38 31.73 -50.46
C ASP A 685 25.09 30.22 -50.56
N CYS A 686 24.02 29.73 -49.93
CA CYS A 686 23.67 28.31 -49.94
C CYS A 686 22.94 27.87 -51.23
N PRO A 687 23.30 26.72 -51.84
CA PRO A 687 22.69 26.21 -53.08
C PRO A 687 21.22 25.76 -52.96
N ILE A 688 20.70 25.75 -51.73
CA ILE A 688 19.32 25.36 -51.38
C ILE A 688 18.42 26.55 -51.05
N LEU A 689 18.95 27.78 -51.14
CA LEU A 689 18.19 29.01 -50.91
C LEU A 689 17.03 29.12 -51.92
N GLY A 690 15.82 29.41 -51.43
CA GLY A 690 14.60 29.52 -52.23
C GLY A 690 13.93 28.19 -52.62
N LYS A 691 14.50 27.04 -52.24
CA LYS A 691 13.86 25.73 -52.46
C LYS A 691 12.85 25.40 -51.37
N ILE A 692 11.84 24.62 -51.73
CA ILE A 692 10.81 24.12 -50.83
C ILE A 692 11.29 22.87 -50.09
N LEU A 693 10.97 22.72 -48.80
CA LEU A 693 11.42 21.60 -47.96
C LEU A 693 11.07 20.22 -48.53
N ALA A 694 9.90 20.06 -49.14
CA ALA A 694 9.49 18.82 -49.80
C ALA A 694 10.40 18.45 -51.00
N ASP A 695 10.82 19.45 -51.79
CA ASP A 695 11.66 19.24 -52.98
C ASP A 695 13.08 18.81 -52.62
N LEU A 696 13.51 19.11 -51.39
CA LEU A 696 14.83 18.73 -50.88
C LEU A 696 14.89 17.27 -50.45
N ALA A 697 13.74 16.61 -50.27
CA ALA A 697 13.63 15.20 -49.88
C ALA A 697 14.59 14.77 -48.75
N ILE A 698 14.83 15.66 -47.78
CA ILE A 698 15.91 15.54 -46.77
C ILE A 698 15.80 14.23 -45.98
N SER A 699 14.57 13.84 -45.62
CA SER A 699 14.30 12.59 -44.90
C SER A 699 14.53 11.35 -45.74
N GLU A 700 14.20 11.39 -47.04
CA GLU A 700 14.30 10.23 -47.94
C GLU A 700 15.72 10.04 -48.48
N GLN A 701 16.41 11.13 -48.79
CA GLN A 701 17.76 11.09 -49.38
C GLN A 701 18.87 10.91 -48.35
N TYR A 702 18.71 11.46 -47.15
CA TYR A 702 19.79 11.51 -46.15
C TYR A 702 19.42 10.87 -44.81
N GLY A 703 18.17 10.46 -44.61
CA GLY A 703 17.70 9.94 -43.34
C GLY A 703 17.69 10.99 -42.22
N VAL A 704 17.60 12.28 -42.59
CA VAL A 704 17.61 13.41 -41.65
C VAL A 704 16.22 14.05 -41.62
N LYS A 705 15.68 14.28 -40.42
CA LYS A 705 14.39 14.94 -40.21
C LYS A 705 14.58 16.42 -39.92
N VAL A 706 13.76 17.25 -40.55
CA VAL A 706 13.63 18.67 -40.20
C VAL A 706 12.66 18.77 -39.03
N GLN A 707 13.17 19.02 -37.83
CA GLN A 707 12.36 19.05 -36.61
C GLN A 707 11.79 20.44 -36.32
N ALA A 708 12.55 21.48 -36.61
CA ALA A 708 12.12 22.86 -36.39
C ALA A 708 12.81 23.83 -37.35
N MET A 709 12.23 25.02 -37.50
CA MET A 709 12.80 26.14 -38.25
C MET A 709 12.61 27.43 -37.46
N ARG A 710 13.55 28.36 -37.54
CA ARG A 710 13.46 29.72 -37.03
C ARG A 710 13.55 30.69 -38.19
N ARG A 711 12.52 31.53 -38.36
CA ARG A 711 12.45 32.57 -39.39
C ARG A 711 12.10 33.90 -38.75
N ASP A 712 12.90 34.93 -38.99
CA ASP A 712 12.68 36.27 -38.43
C ASP A 712 12.44 36.25 -36.90
N GLY A 713 13.18 35.39 -36.21
CA GLY A 713 13.06 35.19 -34.75
C GLY A 713 11.90 34.29 -34.30
N LYS A 714 10.94 33.94 -35.18
CA LYS A 714 9.82 33.04 -34.87
C LYS A 714 10.20 31.57 -35.04
N PHE A 715 9.90 30.77 -34.02
CA PHE A 715 10.10 29.32 -34.03
C PHE A 715 8.90 28.61 -34.66
N ILE A 716 9.17 27.65 -35.55
CA ILE A 716 8.21 26.87 -36.30
C ILE A 716 8.55 25.39 -36.06
N ARG A 717 7.71 24.71 -35.29
CA ARG A 717 7.86 23.29 -34.98
C ARG A 717 7.26 22.45 -36.12
N PHE A 718 7.98 21.42 -36.57
CA PHE A 718 7.60 20.58 -37.72
C PHE A 718 7.20 21.40 -38.96
N PRO A 719 8.14 22.16 -39.56
CA PRO A 719 7.82 23.00 -40.71
C PRO A 719 7.20 22.17 -41.83
N ASN A 720 6.14 22.69 -42.42
CA ASN A 720 5.39 21.96 -43.43
C ASN A 720 6.22 21.80 -44.72
N GLY A 721 5.90 20.77 -45.50
CA GLY A 721 6.65 20.47 -46.73
C GLY A 721 6.61 21.59 -47.78
N SER A 722 5.70 22.55 -47.69
CA SER A 722 5.56 23.65 -48.66
C SER A 722 6.36 24.91 -48.31
N MET A 723 7.06 24.95 -47.17
CA MET A 723 7.90 26.07 -46.78
C MET A 723 9.19 26.15 -47.61
N ASP A 724 9.50 27.35 -48.09
CA ASP A 724 10.77 27.72 -48.73
C ASP A 724 11.89 27.89 -47.70
N LEU A 725 13.16 27.82 -48.09
CA LEU A 725 14.31 28.24 -47.26
C LEU A 725 14.77 29.66 -47.62
N ARG A 726 14.89 30.56 -46.64
CA ARG A 726 15.30 31.96 -46.80
C ARG A 726 16.62 32.27 -46.11
N ASP A 727 17.27 33.34 -46.55
CA ASP A 727 18.47 33.86 -45.90
C ASP A 727 18.15 34.26 -44.45
N GLY A 728 18.97 33.80 -43.51
CA GLY A 728 18.78 34.01 -42.07
C GLY A 728 17.88 33.00 -41.37
N ASP A 729 17.26 32.06 -42.08
CA ASP A 729 16.54 30.96 -41.42
C ASP A 729 17.52 30.07 -40.63
N GLN A 730 17.11 29.56 -39.47
CA GLN A 730 17.83 28.50 -38.77
C GLN A 730 16.99 27.23 -38.80
N VAL A 731 17.56 26.09 -39.19
CA VAL A 731 16.82 24.84 -39.33
C VAL A 731 17.41 23.79 -38.40
N LEU A 732 16.58 23.19 -37.56
CA LEU A 732 16.96 22.09 -36.66
C LEU A 732 16.80 20.76 -37.41
N LEU A 733 17.93 20.09 -37.62
CA LEU A 733 18.03 18.84 -38.36
C LEU A 733 18.44 17.72 -37.42
N CYS A 734 17.73 16.59 -37.45
CA CYS A 734 18.02 15.44 -36.59
C CYS A 734 18.21 14.16 -37.41
N GLY A 735 19.32 13.45 -37.19
CA GLY A 735 19.66 12.23 -37.91
C GLY A 735 21.00 11.65 -37.44
N SER A 736 21.54 10.66 -38.14
CA SER A 736 22.87 10.13 -37.80
C SER A 736 23.97 11.19 -37.99
N LEU A 737 25.05 11.10 -37.22
CA LEU A 737 26.16 12.06 -37.29
C LEU A 737 26.82 12.09 -38.68
N ALA A 738 26.91 10.93 -39.35
CA ALA A 738 27.38 10.82 -40.72
C ALA A 738 26.42 11.50 -41.72
N SER A 739 25.11 11.31 -41.55
CA SER A 739 24.08 11.94 -42.37
C SER A 739 24.05 13.46 -42.21
N LEU A 740 24.18 13.96 -40.98
CA LEU A 740 24.20 15.39 -40.70
C LEU A 740 25.43 16.08 -41.29
N ASN A 741 26.61 15.46 -41.17
CA ASN A 741 27.83 15.98 -41.80
C ASN A 741 27.74 16.03 -43.34
N GLN A 742 27.06 15.05 -43.95
CA GLN A 742 26.82 15.05 -45.39
C GLN A 742 25.84 16.16 -45.79
N LEU A 743 24.80 16.39 -44.99
CA LEU A 743 23.80 17.44 -45.23
C LEU A 743 24.36 18.84 -45.03
N GLN A 744 25.27 19.02 -44.06
CA GLN A 744 25.86 20.32 -43.73
C GLN A 744 26.59 20.95 -44.91
N GLN A 745 27.12 20.13 -45.84
CA GLN A 745 27.76 20.61 -47.08
C GLN A 745 26.78 21.31 -48.03
N LEU A 746 25.47 21.03 -47.94
CA LEU A 746 24.43 21.70 -48.73
C LEU A 746 24.00 23.05 -48.14
N PHE A 747 24.20 23.22 -46.83
CA PHE A 747 23.83 24.40 -46.05
C PHE A 747 25.03 25.32 -45.74
N ALA A 748 26.23 25.02 -46.24
CA ALA A 748 27.42 25.86 -46.04
C ALA A 748 28.10 26.17 -47.38
N ALA A 749 28.33 27.44 -47.68
CA ALA A 749 29.20 27.81 -48.79
C ALA A 749 30.64 27.42 -48.50
N SER A 750 31.15 26.50 -49.33
CA SER A 750 32.57 26.16 -49.52
C SER A 750 33.50 26.50 -48.33
N CYS A 751 33.35 25.78 -47.22
CA CYS A 751 34.35 25.78 -46.16
C CYS A 751 34.85 24.35 -45.94
N LYS A 752 36.03 24.04 -46.49
CA LYS A 752 36.79 22.83 -46.16
C LYS A 752 37.41 23.02 -44.79
N VAL A 753 36.67 22.78 -43.73
CA VAL A 753 37.27 22.47 -42.43
C VAL A 753 36.77 21.08 -42.04
N PRO A 754 37.63 20.04 -42.08
CA PRO A 754 37.26 18.78 -41.45
C PRO A 754 37.09 19.04 -39.96
N LEU A 755 35.95 18.62 -39.42
CA LEU A 755 35.70 18.55 -37.98
C LEU A 755 36.75 17.60 -37.38
N VAL A 756 37.83 18.16 -36.83
CA VAL A 756 38.70 17.43 -35.91
C VAL A 756 38.07 17.57 -34.54
N ILE A 757 37.31 16.56 -34.14
CA ILE A 757 36.95 16.37 -32.74
C ILE A 757 38.25 15.93 -32.04
N PRO A 758 38.69 16.56 -30.95
CA PRO A 758 39.65 15.93 -30.07
C PRO A 758 38.95 14.68 -29.51
N LEU A 759 39.28 13.51 -30.06
CA LEU A 759 39.07 12.25 -29.35
C LEU A 759 39.70 12.47 -27.99
N GLY A 760 38.88 12.55 -26.94
CA GLY A 760 39.35 12.62 -25.57
C GLY A 760 40.31 11.46 -25.35
N LYS A 761 41.61 11.73 -25.42
CA LYS A 761 42.60 10.84 -24.83
C LYS A 761 42.28 10.85 -23.35
N ALA A 762 42.27 9.67 -22.74
CA ALA A 762 42.03 9.43 -21.32
C ALA A 762 43.11 10.06 -20.40
N GLY A 763 43.46 11.33 -20.61
CA GLY A 763 44.58 12.03 -19.98
C GLY A 763 44.39 13.53 -19.75
N GLU A 764 43.31 14.16 -20.20
CA GLU A 764 42.99 15.57 -19.84
C GLU A 764 42.12 15.67 -18.58
N ALA A 765 42.32 14.74 -17.63
CA ALA A 765 41.73 14.79 -16.29
C ALA A 765 42.46 15.77 -15.34
N GLU A 766 43.44 16.54 -15.82
CA GLU A 766 44.22 17.47 -14.97
C GLU A 766 43.77 18.92 -15.02
N ALA A 767 43.04 19.37 -16.05
CA ALA A 767 42.46 20.72 -16.09
C ALA A 767 41.15 20.85 -15.26
N LEU A 768 40.58 19.73 -14.82
CA LEU A 768 39.36 19.69 -13.99
C LEU A 768 39.63 19.51 -12.49
N LYS A 769 40.90 19.44 -12.06
CA LYS A 769 41.26 19.37 -10.64
C LYS A 769 40.99 20.67 -9.87
N GLU A 770 40.81 21.81 -10.55
CA GLU A 770 40.44 23.08 -9.92
C GLU A 770 38.95 23.19 -9.52
N PHE A 771 38.12 22.21 -9.91
CA PHE A 771 36.67 22.19 -9.63
C PHE A 771 36.22 21.02 -8.74
N LEU A 772 37.15 20.36 -8.05
CA LEU A 772 36.80 19.44 -6.97
C LEU A 772 36.44 20.22 -5.70
N PRO A 773 35.43 19.79 -4.93
CA PRO A 773 35.03 20.47 -3.70
C PRO A 773 36.17 20.44 -2.68
N VAL A 774 36.48 21.60 -2.10
CA VAL A 774 37.18 21.68 -0.82
C VAL A 774 36.28 20.99 0.20
N GLU A 775 36.81 20.00 0.89
CA GLU A 775 36.14 19.34 2.00
C GLU A 775 35.72 20.36 3.06
N ASN A 776 34.46 20.25 3.51
CA ASN A 776 33.94 20.51 4.86
C ASN A 776 32.86 21.61 4.96
N PRO A 777 31.61 21.29 5.35
CA PRO A 777 30.64 22.24 5.87
C PRO A 777 30.41 21.98 7.37
N TRP A 778 31.40 22.34 8.18
CA TRP A 778 31.19 22.81 9.55
C TRP A 778 31.98 24.12 9.69
N GLU A 779 31.52 25.15 8.99
CA GLU A 779 31.76 26.57 9.27
C GLU A 779 30.65 27.41 8.65
#